data_AF-A0A6F8VDW7-F1
#
_entry.id   AF-A0A6F8VDW7-F1
#
_cell.length_a   1.000
_cell.length_b   1.000
_cell.length_c   1.000
_cell.angle_alpha   90.00
_cell.angle_beta   90.00
_cell.angle_gamma   90.00
#
_symmetry.space_group_name_H-M   'P 1'
#
loop_
_entity.id
_entity.type
_entity.pdbx_description
1 polymer ?
#
loop_
_entity_poly.entity_id
_entity_poly.type
_entity_poly.pdbx_seq_one_letter_code
_entity_poly.pdbx_strand_id
1 'polypeptide(L)'
;MDGISQDLPPHQANPLADAEACYRAVLVDVPALLAENRLAEAENLLVEVLSLYPDMAEAHGNLGVIFRYQGRLGESERHLRQALKSRPDYPEALNNLGAVLLDTGHLAEAEKCLRRAHALRPGYASAWNNLGNVLKAGNRIVKARHAYSEAIKIAPDYAEAHWNRALVYLLQGDFNNGWREYEWRLRRPDTRHLYPDFSTPAWQGENLGGRTILLYAEQGMGDTLQFVRFAPLVAARGGRVVLRCQPLLKRLLQSVAGVDAVVAEGEPLPHFDVHCALLSLPLWLGVDDERNIPADVPYLHAEPGLRERWAARLPAGGRMRVGLVWAGAPRPGDLDSNLIDRRRSLSLSAFAPLLDLPGIDFFSLQKGTAGLEAHGYPGKLIDLMDEVHDFTDTAALVSQLDLVISVDTSVAHLAGALGKPVWLLSRFDGCWRWMLERDDSPWYPNLRLFRQTVQGNWQPVIERVTEALRAYPVPGRVKPDSGPAIEEQVCAAMRSLETGRVDEARSALQKALEQAPGSALALYARGLVELKSGNTEQAIPWLEQSVAHDGASAEALATLGDAYRQVGRLDEAERCLGDALSLAPDYAEAHNNLGTLHLVRKQLQQAVAAFSSAIRFKPEMAMAHFNLGVAYRELNQLENAALAFQNAVAGRPEFAEAHASLGMAWLLMGRMREGFAEYEWRLRLKPPRHPGPQWDGLIVPGATLLVHFEQGYGDAIQFARYLPFIARQGMRVVVQCAPALQNLIRDMEAVTAVYGFEEQLPPFDAHCALLSLPSLFQTALDKIPVNVPYLNISVEKSAVWRERLACYAGTIKIGLCWQGNARHGADSERSIELLQFEQMAKMPGVTWISLQNRAPTAQEGGSAERLGLVDVSAQLANFTDTAALIGQLDLVVSVDTAVAHLAGALNRSVWTLVRYAPDWRWLLERDDSPWYPGMRLFRQREPGGWAEVVAEVDKTLRGVMDSLLNQPE
;
A
#
# COMPACT_ATOMS: atom_id res chain seq x y z
N MET A 1 -60.80 -0.26 -76.71
CA MET A 1 -61.76 0.50 -75.88
C MET A 1 -61.64 -0.06 -74.49
N ASP A 2 -61.26 0.81 -73.57
CA ASP A 2 -61.62 0.80 -72.15
C ASP A 2 -61.72 -0.54 -71.44
N GLY A 3 -60.86 -0.71 -70.44
CA GLY A 3 -61.23 -1.55 -69.31
C GLY A 3 -60.08 -2.02 -68.43
N ILE A 4 -60.00 -1.39 -67.26
CA ILE A 4 -59.75 -2.02 -65.95
C ILE A 4 -58.31 -1.97 -65.39
N SER A 5 -58.24 -1.23 -64.28
CA SER A 5 -57.30 -1.26 -63.15
C SER A 5 -57.11 -2.65 -62.53
N GLN A 6 -55.86 -3.09 -62.30
CA GLN A 6 -55.34 -3.57 -61.00
C GLN A 6 -53.88 -4.06 -61.07
N ASP A 7 -53.11 -3.65 -60.06
CA ASP A 7 -51.93 -4.27 -59.44
C ASP A 7 -50.62 -4.50 -60.21
N LEU A 8 -49.72 -3.52 -60.13
CA LEU A 8 -48.28 -3.77 -60.03
C LEU A 8 -47.72 -3.07 -58.76
N PRO A 9 -46.83 -3.71 -57.98
CA PRO A 9 -46.51 -3.33 -56.60
C PRO A 9 -45.58 -2.11 -56.52
N PRO A 10 -45.56 -1.36 -55.40
CA PRO A 10 -44.75 -0.15 -55.27
C PRO A 10 -43.26 -0.50 -55.18
N HIS A 11 -42.49 0.18 -56.04
CA HIS A 11 -41.06 0.48 -55.99
C HIS A 11 -40.10 -0.55 -55.38
N GLN A 12 -39.38 -1.23 -56.27
CA GLN A 12 -38.10 -1.89 -55.98
C GLN A 12 -37.08 -0.84 -55.51
N ALA A 13 -36.82 -0.83 -54.21
CA ALA A 13 -35.69 -0.22 -53.54
C ALA A 13 -34.38 -0.63 -54.22
N ASN A 14 -33.45 0.31 -54.42
CA ASN A 14 -32.08 -0.02 -54.86
C ASN A 14 -31.31 -0.46 -53.60
N PRO A 15 -31.09 -1.77 -53.38
CA PRO A 15 -30.65 -2.28 -52.08
C PRO A 15 -29.28 -1.74 -51.65
N LEU A 16 -28.48 -1.29 -52.62
CA LEU A 16 -27.15 -0.74 -52.39
C LEU A 16 -27.21 0.75 -51.98
N ALA A 17 -28.12 1.52 -52.59
CA ALA A 17 -28.34 2.92 -52.21
C ALA A 17 -29.02 3.03 -50.84
N ASP A 18 -29.94 2.11 -50.52
CA ASP A 18 -30.59 2.06 -49.21
C ASP A 18 -29.61 1.64 -48.11
N ALA A 19 -28.73 0.66 -48.39
CA ALA A 19 -27.64 0.30 -47.48
C ALA A 19 -26.67 1.47 -47.24
N GLU A 20 -26.26 2.18 -48.29
CA GLU A 20 -25.37 3.34 -48.19
C GLU A 20 -26.02 4.48 -47.36
N ALA A 21 -27.30 4.75 -47.57
CA ALA A 21 -28.06 5.72 -46.79
C ALA A 21 -28.14 5.32 -45.30
N CYS A 22 -28.42 4.05 -45.00
CA CYS A 22 -28.44 3.54 -43.62
C CYS A 22 -27.06 3.61 -42.95
N TYR A 23 -25.97 3.24 -43.65
CA TYR A 23 -24.61 3.37 -43.11
C TYR A 23 -24.22 4.83 -42.87
N ARG A 24 -24.58 5.73 -43.78
CA ARG A 24 -24.39 7.17 -43.59
C ARG A 24 -25.16 7.69 -42.37
N ALA A 25 -26.42 7.30 -42.22
CA ALA A 25 -27.23 7.66 -41.06
C ALA A 25 -26.55 7.25 -39.75
N VAL A 26 -26.07 6.01 -39.66
CA VAL A 26 -25.45 5.46 -38.44
C VAL A 26 -24.05 6.02 -38.16
N LEU A 27 -23.23 6.22 -39.19
CA LEU A 27 -21.82 6.60 -39.03
C LEU A 27 -21.57 8.12 -39.06
N VAL A 28 -22.51 8.91 -39.56
CA VAL A 28 -22.35 10.36 -39.73
C VAL A 28 -23.45 11.13 -39.01
N ASP A 29 -24.71 10.87 -39.36
CA ASP A 29 -25.82 11.70 -38.89
C ASP A 29 -26.12 11.47 -37.41
N VAL A 30 -26.11 10.21 -36.96
CA VAL A 30 -26.31 9.85 -35.54
C VAL A 30 -25.22 10.45 -34.64
N PRO A 31 -23.91 10.29 -34.91
CA PRO A 31 -22.88 10.97 -34.12
C PRO A 31 -23.04 12.49 -34.04
N ALA A 32 -23.47 13.15 -35.12
CA ALA A 32 -23.75 14.59 -35.11
C ALA A 32 -24.94 14.93 -34.20
N LEU A 33 -26.04 14.18 -34.28
CA LEU A 33 -27.19 14.35 -33.40
C LEU A 33 -26.85 14.12 -31.92
N LEU A 34 -26.00 13.13 -31.63
CA LEU A 34 -25.51 12.87 -30.27
C LEU A 34 -24.65 14.02 -29.74
N ALA A 35 -23.79 14.60 -30.59
CA ALA A 35 -22.98 15.76 -30.22
C ALA A 35 -23.83 17.01 -29.92
N GLU A 36 -24.99 17.14 -30.58
CA GLU A 36 -26.00 18.18 -30.33
C GLU A 36 -26.97 17.83 -29.19
N ASN A 37 -26.79 16.68 -28.53
CA ASN A 37 -27.69 16.15 -27.49
C ASN A 37 -29.16 15.94 -27.96
N ARG A 38 -29.37 15.70 -29.25
CA ARG A 38 -30.68 15.45 -29.88
C ARG A 38 -31.04 13.96 -29.84
N LEU A 39 -31.12 13.43 -28.62
CA LEU A 39 -31.22 11.98 -28.36
C LEU A 39 -32.46 11.34 -28.98
N ALA A 40 -33.62 12.01 -28.96
CA ALA A 40 -34.87 11.48 -29.50
C ALA A 40 -34.86 11.33 -31.03
N GLU A 41 -34.22 12.28 -31.73
CA GLU A 41 -34.09 12.23 -33.19
C GLU A 41 -33.10 11.15 -33.61
N ALA A 42 -31.99 11.00 -32.87
CA ALA A 42 -31.04 9.91 -33.07
C ALA A 42 -31.70 8.54 -32.82
N GLU A 43 -32.54 8.41 -31.79
CA GLU A 43 -33.32 7.19 -31.50
C GLU A 43 -34.25 6.84 -32.67
N ASN A 44 -35.05 7.79 -33.14
CA ASN A 44 -35.99 7.59 -34.25
C ASN A 44 -35.27 7.15 -35.53
N LEU A 45 -34.17 7.82 -35.88
CA LEU A 45 -33.37 7.48 -37.06
C LEU A 45 -32.80 6.06 -36.97
N LEU A 46 -32.32 5.65 -35.79
CA LEU A 46 -31.82 4.29 -35.58
C LEU A 46 -32.93 3.23 -35.60
N VAL A 47 -34.13 3.56 -35.12
CA VAL A 47 -35.30 2.68 -35.21
C VAL A 47 -35.72 2.47 -36.68
N GLU A 48 -35.69 3.54 -37.49
CA GLU A 48 -35.92 3.43 -38.94
C GLU A 48 -34.86 2.55 -39.62
N VAL A 49 -33.58 2.76 -39.30
CA VAL A 49 -32.48 1.92 -39.82
C VAL A 49 -32.69 0.44 -39.46
N LEU A 50 -33.06 0.14 -38.21
CA LEU A 50 -33.29 -1.24 -37.76
C LEU A 50 -34.57 -1.86 -38.33
N SER A 51 -35.53 -1.07 -38.80
CA SER A 51 -36.70 -1.58 -39.52
C SER A 51 -36.33 -2.18 -40.89
N LEU A 52 -35.24 -1.67 -41.49
CA LEU A 52 -34.70 -2.14 -42.77
C LEU A 52 -33.59 -3.18 -42.58
N TYR A 53 -32.73 -3.00 -41.57
CA TYR A 53 -31.60 -3.87 -41.24
C TYR A 53 -31.60 -4.28 -39.76
N PRO A 54 -32.42 -5.28 -39.37
CA PRO A 54 -32.65 -5.63 -37.96
C PRO A 54 -31.42 -6.08 -37.17
N ASP A 55 -30.36 -6.54 -37.86
CA ASP A 55 -29.16 -7.09 -37.22
C ASP A 55 -27.94 -6.15 -37.31
N MET A 56 -28.11 -4.90 -37.75
CA MET A 56 -27.00 -3.94 -37.91
C MET A 56 -26.37 -3.60 -36.54
N ALA A 57 -25.13 -4.06 -36.35
CA ALA A 57 -24.44 -3.97 -35.06
C ALA A 57 -24.19 -2.53 -34.62
N GLU A 58 -23.81 -1.65 -35.54
CA GLU A 58 -23.53 -0.23 -35.28
C GLU A 58 -24.78 0.51 -34.80
N ALA A 59 -25.94 0.23 -35.40
CA ALA A 59 -27.20 0.83 -35.01
C ALA A 59 -27.62 0.41 -33.59
N HIS A 60 -27.51 -0.89 -33.28
CA HIS A 60 -27.72 -1.40 -31.93
C HIS A 60 -26.71 -0.86 -30.91
N GLY A 61 -25.44 -0.71 -31.30
CA GLY A 61 -24.41 -0.12 -30.46
C GLY A 61 -24.74 1.32 -30.06
N ASN A 62 -25.18 2.14 -31.02
CA ASN A 62 -25.57 3.53 -30.78
C ASN A 62 -26.87 3.65 -29.96
N LEU A 63 -27.88 2.80 -30.20
CA LEU A 63 -29.08 2.74 -29.35
C LEU A 63 -28.73 2.39 -27.91
N GLY A 64 -27.76 1.49 -27.70
CA GLY A 64 -27.23 1.21 -26.37
C GLY A 64 -26.76 2.47 -25.64
N VAL A 65 -25.96 3.30 -26.32
CA VAL A 65 -25.47 4.57 -25.76
C VAL A 65 -26.62 5.52 -25.42
N ILE A 66 -27.58 5.69 -26.35
CA ILE A 66 -28.74 6.58 -26.16
C ILE A 66 -29.58 6.14 -24.96
N PHE A 67 -29.92 4.86 -24.88
CA PHE A 67 -30.73 4.35 -23.77
C PHE A 67 -30.01 4.44 -22.44
N ARG A 68 -28.68 4.30 -22.41
CA ARG A 68 -27.89 4.58 -21.20
C ARG A 68 -28.05 6.04 -20.78
N TYR A 69 -27.86 7.01 -21.69
CA TYR A 69 -28.05 8.44 -21.37
C TYR A 69 -29.47 8.78 -20.90
N GLN A 70 -30.48 8.10 -21.44
CA GLN A 70 -31.88 8.24 -20.99
C GLN A 70 -32.18 7.51 -19.67
N GLY A 71 -31.23 6.78 -19.09
CA GLY A 71 -31.41 5.96 -17.87
C GLY A 71 -32.19 4.66 -18.08
N ARG A 72 -32.50 4.29 -19.33
CA ARG A 72 -33.18 3.04 -19.74
C ARG A 72 -32.18 1.88 -19.80
N LEU A 73 -31.57 1.55 -18.66
CA LEU A 73 -30.42 0.62 -18.57
C LEU A 73 -30.72 -0.79 -19.11
N GLY A 74 -31.92 -1.31 -18.89
CA GLY A 74 -32.31 -2.64 -19.38
C GLY A 74 -32.41 -2.71 -20.91
N GLU A 75 -32.93 -1.66 -21.54
CA GLU A 75 -33.00 -1.57 -23.00
C GLU A 75 -31.60 -1.36 -23.60
N SER A 76 -30.79 -0.52 -22.95
CA SER A 76 -29.38 -0.33 -23.29
C SER A 76 -28.63 -1.66 -23.32
N GLU A 77 -28.72 -2.46 -22.25
CA GLU A 77 -28.07 -3.77 -22.18
C GLU A 77 -28.55 -4.70 -23.30
N ARG A 78 -29.87 -4.78 -23.53
CA ARG A 78 -30.45 -5.62 -24.58
C ARG A 78 -29.88 -5.29 -25.96
N HIS A 79 -29.82 -4.01 -26.33
CA HIS A 79 -29.31 -3.60 -27.63
C HIS A 79 -27.80 -3.83 -27.77
N LEU A 80 -27.02 -3.59 -26.72
CA LEU A 80 -25.58 -3.85 -26.73
C LEU A 80 -25.28 -5.35 -26.86
N ARG A 81 -26.04 -6.22 -26.19
CA ARG A 81 -25.94 -7.67 -26.37
C ARG A 81 -26.32 -8.11 -27.78
N GLN A 82 -27.35 -7.51 -28.38
CA GLN A 82 -27.72 -7.79 -29.78
C GLN A 82 -26.62 -7.35 -30.76
N ALA A 83 -25.99 -6.18 -30.54
CA ALA A 83 -24.84 -5.74 -31.35
C ALA A 83 -23.69 -6.75 -31.30
N LEU A 84 -23.38 -7.29 -30.12
CA LEU A 84 -22.34 -8.30 -29.93
C LEU A 84 -22.71 -9.69 -30.45
N LYS A 85 -24.00 -9.98 -30.59
CA LYS A 85 -24.47 -11.22 -31.26
C LYS A 85 -24.19 -11.15 -32.76
N SER A 86 -24.48 -10.01 -33.39
CA SER A 86 -24.17 -9.78 -34.80
C SER A 86 -22.68 -9.63 -35.08
N ARG A 87 -21.95 -8.96 -34.17
CA ARG A 87 -20.51 -8.70 -34.30
C ARG A 87 -19.80 -8.91 -32.94
N PRO A 88 -19.30 -10.13 -32.66
CA PRO A 88 -18.67 -10.45 -31.38
C PRO A 88 -17.40 -9.63 -31.06
N ASP A 89 -16.64 -9.26 -32.10
CA ASP A 89 -15.43 -8.44 -31.98
C ASP A 89 -15.73 -6.96 -32.27
N TYR A 90 -16.65 -6.38 -31.49
CA TYR A 90 -17.02 -4.98 -31.57
C TYR A 90 -16.57 -4.22 -30.31
N PRO A 91 -15.38 -3.56 -30.33
CA PRO A 91 -14.80 -2.92 -29.15
C PRO A 91 -15.71 -1.85 -28.52
N GLU A 92 -16.40 -1.04 -29.32
CA GLU A 92 -17.29 0.02 -28.86
C GLU A 92 -18.50 -0.56 -28.10
N ALA A 93 -19.14 -1.60 -28.64
CA ALA A 93 -20.24 -2.28 -27.96
C ALA A 93 -19.78 -2.99 -26.67
N LEU A 94 -18.58 -3.59 -26.66
CA LEU A 94 -17.99 -4.17 -25.44
C LEU A 94 -17.69 -3.11 -24.37
N ASN A 95 -17.14 -1.96 -24.76
CA ASN A 95 -16.90 -0.83 -23.85
C ASN A 95 -18.20 -0.31 -23.25
N ASN A 96 -19.21 -0.08 -24.09
CA ASN A 96 -20.49 0.47 -23.66
C ASN A 96 -21.27 -0.55 -22.81
N LEU A 97 -21.21 -1.84 -23.17
CA LEU A 97 -21.80 -2.91 -22.34
C LEU A 97 -21.10 -2.97 -20.97
N GLY A 98 -19.77 -2.82 -20.94
CA GLY A 98 -19.01 -2.73 -19.69
C GLY A 98 -19.50 -1.60 -18.77
N ALA A 99 -19.76 -0.41 -19.33
CA ALA A 99 -20.30 0.72 -18.57
C ALA A 99 -21.73 0.44 -18.05
N VAL A 100 -22.61 -0.15 -18.86
CA VAL A 100 -23.98 -0.49 -18.44
C VAL A 100 -23.99 -1.60 -17.38
N LEU A 101 -23.11 -2.60 -17.52
CA LEU A 101 -22.95 -3.66 -16.52
C LEU A 101 -22.41 -3.12 -15.20
N LEU A 102 -21.54 -2.09 -15.23
CA LEU A 102 -21.17 -1.34 -14.02
C LEU A 102 -22.39 -0.66 -13.38
N ASP A 103 -23.18 0.06 -14.18
CA ASP A 103 -24.35 0.81 -13.71
C ASP A 103 -25.44 -0.11 -13.12
N THR A 104 -25.50 -1.36 -13.58
CA THR A 104 -26.42 -2.40 -13.08
C THR A 104 -25.81 -3.31 -12.01
N GLY A 105 -24.54 -3.13 -11.64
CA GLY A 105 -23.87 -3.87 -10.56
C GLY A 105 -23.23 -5.21 -10.96
N HIS A 106 -23.21 -5.57 -12.24
CA HIS A 106 -22.63 -6.82 -12.77
C HIS A 106 -21.11 -6.69 -12.99
N LEU A 107 -20.35 -6.41 -11.92
CA LEU A 107 -18.93 -6.03 -12.00
C LEU A 107 -18.02 -7.06 -12.69
N ALA A 108 -18.23 -8.35 -12.45
CA ALA A 108 -17.39 -9.41 -13.01
C ALA A 108 -17.56 -9.54 -14.53
N GLU A 109 -18.78 -9.36 -15.03
CA GLU A 109 -19.05 -9.38 -16.48
C GLU A 109 -18.58 -8.07 -17.13
N ALA A 110 -18.79 -6.93 -16.46
CA ALA A 110 -18.31 -5.63 -16.91
C ALA A 110 -16.79 -5.65 -17.16
N GLU A 111 -16.02 -6.20 -16.21
CA GLU A 111 -14.58 -6.33 -16.34
C GLU A 111 -14.18 -7.21 -17.53
N LYS A 112 -14.86 -8.35 -17.75
CA LYS A 112 -14.59 -9.22 -18.90
C LYS A 112 -14.80 -8.49 -20.22
N CYS A 113 -15.90 -7.74 -20.33
CA CYS A 113 -16.22 -6.96 -21.54
C CYS A 113 -15.13 -5.92 -21.82
N LEU A 114 -14.74 -5.15 -20.80
CA LEU A 114 -13.74 -4.10 -20.92
C LEU A 114 -12.34 -4.64 -21.19
N ARG A 115 -11.99 -5.79 -20.60
CA ARG A 115 -10.75 -6.49 -20.91
C ARG A 115 -10.66 -6.93 -22.36
N ARG A 116 -11.76 -7.45 -22.90
CA ARG A 116 -11.86 -7.81 -24.31
C ARG A 116 -11.82 -6.58 -25.22
N ALA A 117 -12.51 -5.49 -24.85
CA ALA A 117 -12.51 -4.25 -25.61
C ALA A 117 -11.09 -3.68 -25.80
N HIS A 118 -10.29 -3.62 -24.73
CA HIS A 118 -8.91 -3.15 -24.82
C HIS A 118 -7.98 -4.16 -25.50
N ALA A 119 -8.24 -5.47 -25.42
CA ALA A 119 -7.44 -6.47 -26.10
C ALA A 119 -7.61 -6.38 -27.64
N LEU A 120 -8.84 -6.10 -28.09
CA LEU A 120 -9.15 -5.85 -29.50
C LEU A 120 -8.62 -4.49 -29.99
N ARG A 121 -8.54 -3.49 -29.11
CA ARG A 121 -8.02 -2.16 -29.42
C ARG A 121 -7.16 -1.61 -28.27
N PRO A 122 -5.84 -1.87 -28.26
CA PRO A 122 -4.95 -1.44 -27.18
C PRO A 122 -4.91 0.08 -26.92
N GLY A 123 -5.12 0.90 -27.97
CA GLY A 123 -5.20 2.35 -27.89
C GLY A 123 -6.57 2.91 -27.48
N TYR A 124 -7.47 2.10 -26.89
CA TYR A 124 -8.81 2.55 -26.55
C TYR A 124 -8.89 3.13 -25.13
N ALA A 125 -8.57 4.42 -24.98
CA ALA A 125 -8.47 5.08 -23.68
C ALA A 125 -9.75 4.99 -22.82
N SER A 126 -10.95 5.10 -23.42
CA SER A 126 -12.22 5.00 -22.69
C SER A 126 -12.46 3.61 -22.09
N ALA A 127 -11.99 2.54 -22.75
CA ALA A 127 -12.08 1.18 -22.21
C ALA A 127 -11.21 1.01 -20.96
N TRP A 128 -10.03 1.63 -20.93
CA TRP A 128 -9.18 1.68 -19.75
C TRP A 128 -9.79 2.51 -18.61
N ASN A 129 -10.38 3.67 -18.91
CA ASN A 129 -11.10 4.48 -17.93
C ASN A 129 -12.28 3.71 -17.31
N ASN A 130 -13.12 3.10 -18.15
CA ASN A 130 -14.25 2.29 -17.69
C ASN A 130 -13.80 1.04 -16.90
N LEU A 131 -12.68 0.42 -17.30
CA LEU A 131 -12.09 -0.68 -16.53
C LEU A 131 -11.65 -0.19 -15.14
N GLY A 132 -11.05 1.00 -15.05
CA GLY A 132 -10.74 1.66 -13.79
C GLY A 132 -11.98 1.86 -12.92
N ASN A 133 -13.08 2.34 -13.50
CA ASN A 133 -14.36 2.52 -12.79
C ASN A 133 -14.90 1.21 -12.22
N VAL A 134 -14.87 0.12 -13.00
CA VAL A 134 -15.27 -1.23 -12.55
C VAL A 134 -14.36 -1.77 -11.45
N LEU A 135 -13.04 -1.58 -11.59
CA LEU A 135 -12.08 -2.00 -10.57
C LEU A 135 -12.29 -1.22 -9.27
N LYS A 136 -12.54 0.08 -9.35
CA LYS A 136 -12.86 0.93 -8.19
C LYS A 136 -14.16 0.49 -7.52
N ALA A 137 -15.22 0.24 -8.28
CA ALA A 137 -16.49 -0.25 -7.75
C ALA A 137 -16.35 -1.62 -7.05
N GLY A 138 -15.42 -2.45 -7.52
CA GLY A 138 -15.04 -3.70 -6.87
C GLY A 138 -14.00 -3.57 -5.76
N ASN A 139 -13.74 -2.35 -5.25
CA ASN A 139 -12.74 -2.02 -4.23
C ASN A 139 -11.29 -2.49 -4.54
N ARG A 140 -10.93 -2.61 -5.83
CA ARG A 140 -9.59 -3.01 -6.30
C ARG A 140 -8.78 -1.78 -6.72
N ILE A 141 -8.46 -0.97 -5.72
CA ILE A 141 -8.08 0.44 -5.87
C ILE A 141 -6.74 0.64 -6.58
N VAL A 142 -5.72 -0.15 -6.24
CA VAL A 142 -4.42 -0.10 -6.92
C VAL A 142 -4.55 -0.43 -8.41
N LYS A 143 -5.37 -1.45 -8.75
CA LYS A 143 -5.63 -1.82 -10.14
C LYS A 143 -6.43 -0.73 -10.86
N ALA A 144 -7.39 -0.09 -10.19
CA ALA A 144 -8.12 1.03 -10.75
C ALA A 144 -7.20 2.20 -11.11
N ARG A 145 -6.30 2.59 -10.20
CA ARG A 145 -5.28 3.64 -10.43
C ARG A 145 -4.37 3.33 -11.61
N HIS A 146 -3.97 2.08 -11.76
CA HIS A 146 -3.20 1.63 -12.91
C HIS A 146 -4.01 1.79 -14.20
N ALA A 147 -5.25 1.32 -14.24
CA ALA A 147 -6.11 1.43 -15.42
C ALA A 147 -6.33 2.90 -15.86
N TYR A 148 -6.56 3.82 -14.92
CA TYR A 148 -6.64 5.25 -15.26
C TYR A 148 -5.32 5.79 -15.79
N SER A 149 -4.19 5.37 -15.23
CA SER A 149 -2.87 5.76 -15.71
C SER A 149 -2.60 5.27 -17.14
N GLU A 150 -3.06 4.07 -17.51
CA GLU A 150 -3.00 3.59 -18.90
C GLU A 150 -3.90 4.41 -19.83
N ALA A 151 -5.11 4.77 -19.40
CA ALA A 151 -5.98 5.66 -20.19
C ALA A 151 -5.30 7.02 -20.48
N ILE A 152 -4.64 7.59 -19.47
CA ILE A 152 -3.93 8.88 -19.56
C ILE A 152 -2.67 8.77 -20.43
N LYS A 153 -1.93 7.65 -20.38
CA LYS A 153 -0.80 7.42 -21.29
C LYS A 153 -1.24 7.43 -22.76
N ILE A 154 -2.42 6.89 -23.06
CA ILE A 154 -2.97 6.86 -24.41
C ILE A 154 -3.51 8.25 -24.81
N ALA A 155 -4.23 8.91 -23.90
CA ALA A 155 -4.84 10.22 -24.12
C ALA A 155 -4.49 11.16 -22.95
N PRO A 156 -3.38 11.91 -23.04
CA PRO A 156 -2.91 12.77 -21.94
C PRO A 156 -3.87 13.87 -21.50
N ASP A 157 -4.78 14.31 -22.38
CA ASP A 157 -5.78 15.34 -22.07
C ASP A 157 -7.14 14.74 -21.63
N TYR A 158 -7.21 13.45 -21.33
CA TYR A 158 -8.46 12.78 -20.97
C TYR A 158 -8.90 13.16 -19.54
N ALA A 159 -9.58 14.30 -19.43
CA ALA A 159 -9.98 14.93 -18.17
C ALA A 159 -10.77 14.00 -17.23
N GLU A 160 -11.64 13.13 -17.78
CA GLU A 160 -12.40 12.17 -16.99
C GLU A 160 -11.49 11.14 -16.30
N ALA A 161 -10.48 10.61 -17.00
CA ALA A 161 -9.54 9.65 -16.44
C ALA A 161 -8.64 10.28 -15.37
N HIS A 162 -8.20 11.52 -15.57
CA HIS A 162 -7.47 12.30 -14.56
C HIS A 162 -8.33 12.51 -13.31
N TRP A 163 -9.58 12.94 -13.48
CA TRP A 163 -10.49 13.13 -12.35
C TRP A 163 -10.78 11.81 -11.62
N ASN A 164 -11.05 10.72 -12.33
CA ASN A 164 -11.26 9.40 -11.72
C ASN A 164 -10.03 8.92 -10.95
N ARG A 165 -8.83 9.18 -11.48
CA ARG A 165 -7.55 8.91 -10.80
C ARG A 165 -7.38 9.77 -9.55
N ALA A 166 -7.75 11.05 -9.60
CA ALA A 166 -7.75 11.95 -8.45
C ALA A 166 -8.60 11.40 -7.30
N LEU A 167 -9.81 10.91 -7.60
CA LEU A 167 -10.69 10.32 -6.58
C LEU A 167 -10.03 9.12 -5.89
N VAL A 168 -9.26 8.32 -6.64
CA VAL A 168 -8.53 7.17 -6.07
C VAL A 168 -7.34 7.62 -5.23
N TYR A 169 -6.57 8.63 -5.67
CA TYR A 169 -5.50 9.20 -4.84
C TYR A 169 -6.04 9.73 -3.51
N LEU A 170 -7.10 10.53 -3.54
CA LEU A 170 -7.75 11.08 -2.34
C LEU A 170 -8.30 9.96 -1.44
N LEU A 171 -8.93 8.93 -2.03
CA LEU A 171 -9.43 7.77 -1.30
C LEU A 171 -8.31 6.98 -0.58
N GLN A 172 -7.08 7.02 -1.10
CA GLN A 172 -5.89 6.40 -0.52
C GLN A 172 -5.13 7.32 0.45
N GLY A 173 -5.56 8.56 0.65
CA GLY A 173 -4.83 9.55 1.47
C GLY A 173 -3.66 10.23 0.76
N ASP A 174 -3.48 10.02 -0.55
CA ASP A 174 -2.48 10.74 -1.35
C ASP A 174 -3.06 12.09 -1.79
N PHE A 175 -3.15 13.04 -0.84
CA PHE A 175 -3.72 14.37 -1.08
C PHE A 175 -2.90 15.18 -2.07
N ASN A 176 -1.57 15.02 -2.05
CA ASN A 176 -0.66 15.77 -2.90
C ASN A 176 -0.91 15.49 -4.40
N ASN A 177 -1.01 14.22 -4.81
CA ASN A 177 -1.40 13.89 -6.18
C ASN A 177 -2.90 14.07 -6.40
N GLY A 178 -3.70 13.75 -5.39
CA GLY A 178 -5.15 13.83 -5.40
C GLY A 178 -5.66 15.21 -5.83
N TRP A 179 -5.25 16.27 -5.13
CA TRP A 179 -5.77 17.61 -5.43
C TRP A 179 -5.30 18.17 -6.76
N ARG A 180 -4.05 17.90 -7.18
CA ARG A 180 -3.55 18.33 -8.50
C ARG A 180 -4.35 17.70 -9.63
N GLU A 181 -4.59 16.40 -9.53
CA GLU A 181 -5.40 15.69 -10.52
C GLU A 181 -6.88 16.09 -10.43
N TYR A 182 -7.36 16.48 -9.25
CA TYR A 182 -8.76 16.89 -9.04
C TYR A 182 -9.14 18.14 -9.83
N GLU A 183 -8.18 19.02 -10.16
CA GLU A 183 -8.41 20.21 -10.99
C GLU A 183 -8.84 19.87 -12.43
N TRP A 184 -8.56 18.66 -12.92
CA TRP A 184 -9.03 18.23 -14.25
C TRP A 184 -10.55 18.17 -14.37
N ARG A 185 -11.29 18.16 -13.25
CA ARG A 185 -12.75 18.30 -13.26
C ARG A 185 -13.23 19.58 -13.94
N LEU A 186 -12.42 20.65 -13.90
CA LEU A 186 -12.74 21.94 -14.53
C LEU A 186 -12.66 21.86 -16.07
N ARG A 187 -12.01 20.83 -16.62
CA ARG A 187 -11.82 20.60 -18.06
C ARG A 187 -12.77 19.55 -18.64
N ARG A 188 -13.64 18.98 -17.81
CA ARG A 188 -14.61 17.97 -18.24
C ARG A 188 -15.73 18.62 -19.07
N PRO A 189 -16.01 18.12 -20.30
CA PRO A 189 -17.05 18.70 -21.15
C PRO A 189 -18.44 18.65 -20.52
N ASP A 190 -18.76 17.56 -19.83
CA ASP A 190 -20.08 17.28 -19.25
C ASP A 190 -20.39 18.13 -18.01
N THR A 191 -19.37 18.64 -17.30
CA THR A 191 -19.53 19.48 -16.10
C THR A 191 -19.29 20.96 -16.37
N ARG A 192 -18.96 21.37 -17.61
CA ARG A 192 -18.65 22.76 -17.96
C ARG A 192 -19.74 23.76 -17.54
N HIS A 193 -21.01 23.34 -17.61
CA HIS A 193 -22.16 24.16 -17.22
C HIS A 193 -22.22 24.47 -15.71
N LEU A 194 -21.50 23.72 -14.88
CA LEU A 194 -21.41 23.93 -13.42
C LEU A 194 -20.41 25.03 -13.05
N TYR A 195 -19.52 25.41 -13.96
CA TYR A 195 -18.47 26.40 -13.72
C TYR A 195 -18.83 27.72 -14.40
N PRO A 196 -19.16 28.77 -13.63
CA PRO A 196 -19.45 30.06 -14.23
C PRO A 196 -18.21 30.62 -14.94
N ASP A 197 -18.40 31.15 -16.13
CA ASP A 197 -17.34 31.81 -16.89
C ASP A 197 -17.17 33.24 -16.37
N PHE A 198 -16.19 33.40 -15.48
CA PHE A 198 -15.88 34.70 -14.89
C PHE A 198 -14.74 35.35 -15.68
N SER A 199 -14.89 36.64 -16.02
CA SER A 199 -13.84 37.41 -16.69
C SER A 199 -12.69 37.81 -15.74
N THR A 200 -12.90 37.68 -14.43
CA THR A 200 -11.90 37.93 -13.39
C THR A 200 -10.92 36.75 -13.26
N PRO A 201 -9.66 36.97 -12.87
CA PRO A 201 -8.67 35.91 -12.73
C PRO A 201 -8.99 34.90 -11.60
N ALA A 202 -8.66 33.63 -11.84
CA ALA A 202 -8.72 32.58 -10.83
C ALA A 202 -7.61 32.76 -9.78
N TRP A 203 -7.97 32.65 -8.50
CA TRP A 203 -7.05 32.73 -7.37
C TRP A 203 -6.30 31.41 -7.19
N GLN A 204 -4.98 31.47 -6.97
CA GLN A 204 -4.09 30.30 -6.90
C GLN A 204 -3.27 30.26 -5.60
N GLY A 205 -3.83 30.81 -4.52
CA GLY A 205 -3.23 30.74 -3.18
C GLY A 205 -2.34 31.93 -2.81
N GLU A 206 -2.19 32.91 -3.71
CA GLU A 206 -1.39 34.10 -3.45
C GLU A 206 -2.05 35.03 -2.39
N ASN A 207 -1.28 35.95 -1.80
CA ASN A 207 -1.81 36.90 -0.80
C ASN A 207 -2.85 37.84 -1.44
N LEU A 208 -3.97 38.09 -0.76
CA LEU A 208 -5.08 38.87 -1.31
C LEU A 208 -4.88 40.39 -1.14
N GLY A 209 -4.16 40.85 -0.11
CA GLY A 209 -3.75 42.26 0.01
C GLY A 209 -4.92 43.27 -0.05
N GLY A 210 -6.07 42.93 0.51
CA GLY A 210 -7.30 43.73 0.49
C GLY A 210 -8.27 43.42 -0.65
N ARG A 211 -7.87 42.59 -1.63
CA ARG A 211 -8.74 42.16 -2.74
C ARG A 211 -9.96 41.38 -2.25
N THR A 212 -11.06 41.52 -2.97
CA THR A 212 -12.29 40.75 -2.76
C THR A 212 -12.22 39.45 -3.58
N ILE A 213 -12.37 38.31 -2.90
CA ILE A 213 -12.41 36.99 -3.52
C ILE A 213 -13.84 36.44 -3.53
N LEU A 214 -14.28 35.93 -4.69
CA LEU A 214 -15.49 35.13 -4.82
C LEU A 214 -15.16 33.65 -4.65
N LEU A 215 -15.56 33.07 -3.52
CA LEU A 215 -15.64 31.62 -3.35
C LEU A 215 -16.99 31.15 -3.88
N TYR A 216 -17.03 30.10 -4.69
CA TYR A 216 -18.28 29.58 -5.24
C TYR A 216 -18.43 28.07 -5.09
N ALA A 217 -19.67 27.65 -4.79
CA ALA A 217 -20.08 26.25 -4.84
C ALA A 217 -20.16 25.75 -6.29
N GLU A 218 -19.75 24.50 -6.50
CA GLU A 218 -19.72 23.84 -7.83
C GLU A 218 -20.42 22.46 -7.85
N GLN A 219 -20.69 21.87 -6.68
CA GLN A 219 -21.25 20.52 -6.56
C GLN A 219 -22.42 20.49 -5.57
N GLY A 220 -22.53 19.43 -4.75
CA GLY A 220 -23.62 19.29 -3.79
C GLY A 220 -23.52 20.22 -2.60
N MET A 221 -24.64 20.34 -1.88
CA MET A 221 -24.70 21.08 -0.61
C MET A 221 -23.75 20.48 0.44
N GLY A 222 -23.56 19.15 0.45
CA GLY A 222 -22.60 18.49 1.35
C GLY A 222 -21.15 18.94 1.10
N ASP A 223 -20.76 19.12 -0.16
CA ASP A 223 -19.45 19.62 -0.55
C ASP A 223 -19.27 21.06 -0.09
N THR A 224 -20.31 21.86 -0.27
CA THR A 224 -20.32 23.26 0.17
C THR A 224 -20.15 23.35 1.69
N LEU A 225 -20.93 22.58 2.44
CA LEU A 225 -20.85 22.50 3.91
C LEU A 225 -19.46 22.05 4.37
N GLN A 226 -18.85 21.07 3.70
CA GLN A 226 -17.53 20.59 4.07
C GLN A 226 -16.43 21.60 3.76
N PHE A 227 -16.40 22.16 2.55
CA PHE A 227 -15.28 22.98 2.06
C PHE A 227 -15.38 24.46 2.44
N VAL A 228 -16.53 24.95 2.90
CA VAL A 228 -16.62 26.32 3.45
C VAL A 228 -15.70 26.54 4.67
N ARG A 229 -15.26 25.47 5.33
CA ARG A 229 -14.26 25.50 6.42
C ARG A 229 -12.95 26.21 6.05
N PHE A 230 -12.65 26.30 4.76
CA PHE A 230 -11.43 26.96 4.28
C PHE A 230 -11.60 28.48 4.15
N ALA A 231 -12.83 29.01 4.19
CA ALA A 231 -13.09 30.45 4.08
C ALA A 231 -12.34 31.30 5.13
N PRO A 232 -12.28 30.92 6.43
CA PRO A 232 -11.44 31.63 7.41
C PRO A 232 -9.95 31.70 7.02
N LEU A 233 -9.40 30.64 6.42
CA LEU A 233 -7.99 30.58 6.00
C LEU A 233 -7.72 31.45 4.76
N VAL A 234 -8.72 31.64 3.92
CA VAL A 234 -8.69 32.59 2.80
C VAL A 234 -8.76 34.02 3.33
N ALA A 235 -9.67 34.31 4.26
CA ALA A 235 -9.79 35.63 4.90
C ALA A 235 -8.48 36.02 5.62
N ALA A 236 -7.82 35.06 6.29
CA ALA A 236 -6.52 35.26 6.93
C ALA A 236 -5.39 35.68 5.97
N ARG A 237 -5.55 35.47 4.65
CA ARG A 237 -4.64 36.01 3.62
C ARG A 237 -4.94 37.46 3.24
N GLY A 238 -5.74 38.16 4.05
CA GLY A 238 -5.97 39.60 3.96
C GLY A 238 -6.99 40.01 2.88
N GLY A 239 -7.90 39.13 2.48
CA GLY A 239 -8.92 39.44 1.48
C GLY A 239 -10.33 39.47 2.05
N ARG A 240 -11.23 40.19 1.36
CA ARG A 240 -12.67 40.22 1.63
C ARG A 240 -13.33 39.01 0.96
N VAL A 241 -14.02 38.14 1.69
CA VAL A 241 -14.55 36.88 1.16
C VAL A 241 -16.04 37.00 0.86
N VAL A 242 -16.40 36.87 -0.41
CA VAL A 242 -17.79 36.71 -0.87
C VAL A 242 -18.02 35.24 -1.20
N LEU A 243 -19.07 34.64 -0.66
CA LEU A 243 -19.43 33.25 -0.89
C LEU A 243 -20.70 33.14 -1.73
N ARG A 244 -20.63 32.52 -2.91
CA ARG A 244 -21.78 32.12 -3.73
C ARG A 244 -22.15 30.67 -3.46
N CYS A 245 -23.37 30.41 -3.00
CA CYS A 245 -23.83 29.05 -2.65
C CYS A 245 -25.27 28.78 -3.08
N GLN A 246 -25.72 27.54 -2.92
CA GLN A 246 -27.09 27.14 -3.18
C GLN A 246 -28.07 27.88 -2.22
N PRO A 247 -29.28 28.25 -2.66
CA PRO A 247 -30.22 29.06 -1.86
C PRO A 247 -30.51 28.51 -0.45
N LEU A 248 -30.63 27.19 -0.30
CA LEU A 248 -30.92 26.53 0.99
C LEU A 248 -29.78 26.62 2.02
N LEU A 249 -28.57 27.03 1.61
CA LEU A 249 -27.43 27.21 2.50
C LEU A 249 -27.18 28.68 2.85
N LYS A 250 -27.76 29.64 2.12
CA LYS A 250 -27.44 31.07 2.23
C LYS A 250 -27.50 31.58 3.67
N ARG A 251 -28.60 31.32 4.39
CA ARG A 251 -28.79 31.79 5.76
C ARG A 251 -27.78 31.16 6.72
N LEU A 252 -27.48 29.86 6.58
CA LEU A 252 -26.56 29.16 7.47
C LEU A 252 -25.12 29.68 7.31
N LEU A 253 -24.68 29.85 6.07
CA LEU A 253 -23.30 30.20 5.77
C LEU A 253 -22.96 31.67 6.10
N GLN A 254 -23.95 32.51 6.42
CA GLN A 254 -23.72 33.85 6.98
C GLN A 254 -22.98 33.81 8.33
N SER A 255 -23.07 32.68 9.04
CA SER A 255 -22.40 32.51 10.34
C SER A 255 -20.93 32.09 10.25
N VAL A 256 -20.41 31.83 9.04
CA VAL A 256 -19.03 31.36 8.87
C VAL A 256 -18.04 32.49 9.13
N ALA A 257 -17.09 32.26 10.03
CA ALA A 257 -16.05 33.22 10.33
C ALA A 257 -15.23 33.59 9.08
N GLY A 258 -14.94 34.88 8.91
CA GLY A 258 -14.17 35.39 7.78
C GLY A 258 -14.95 35.50 6.46
N VAL A 259 -16.25 35.16 6.42
CA VAL A 259 -17.11 35.42 5.25
C VAL A 259 -17.80 36.78 5.41
N ASP A 260 -17.56 37.69 4.46
CA ASP A 260 -18.11 39.05 4.48
C ASP A 260 -19.51 39.17 3.89
N ALA A 261 -19.83 38.32 2.90
CA ALA A 261 -21.13 38.31 2.24
C ALA A 261 -21.44 36.93 1.67
N VAL A 262 -22.71 36.54 1.72
CA VAL A 262 -23.21 35.30 1.12
C VAL A 262 -24.29 35.63 0.10
N VAL A 263 -24.14 35.12 -1.12
CA VAL A 263 -25.02 35.33 -2.26
C VAL A 263 -25.56 33.97 -2.71
N ALA A 264 -26.87 33.88 -2.93
CA ALA A 264 -27.45 32.66 -3.48
C ALA A 264 -27.25 32.58 -5.00
N GLU A 265 -27.15 31.37 -5.54
CA GLU A 265 -27.23 31.14 -6.98
C GLU A 265 -28.48 31.81 -7.58
N GLY A 266 -28.31 32.60 -8.63
CA GLY A 266 -29.37 33.37 -9.28
C GLY A 266 -29.49 34.82 -8.79
N GLU A 267 -28.87 35.18 -7.67
CA GLU A 267 -28.78 36.57 -7.20
C GLU A 267 -27.63 37.34 -7.90
N PRO A 268 -27.75 38.67 -8.02
CA PRO A 268 -26.68 39.50 -8.57
C PRO A 268 -25.43 39.43 -7.69
N LEU A 269 -24.27 39.20 -8.30
CA LEU A 269 -22.99 39.16 -7.60
C LEU A 269 -22.48 40.57 -7.31
N PRO A 270 -21.96 40.84 -6.10
CA PRO A 270 -21.22 42.07 -5.84
C PRO A 270 -19.90 42.07 -6.63
N HIS A 271 -19.19 43.20 -6.64
CA HIS A 271 -17.85 43.27 -7.24
C HIS A 271 -16.87 42.31 -6.52
N PHE A 272 -16.02 41.63 -7.30
CA PHE A 272 -14.90 40.82 -6.82
C PHE A 272 -13.72 40.91 -7.80
N ASP A 273 -12.51 40.74 -7.27
CA ASP A 273 -11.25 40.89 -8.02
C ASP A 273 -10.72 39.55 -8.53
N VAL A 274 -10.93 38.48 -7.76
CA VAL A 274 -10.49 37.11 -8.07
C VAL A 274 -11.57 36.10 -7.66
N HIS A 275 -11.54 34.89 -8.21
CA HIS A 275 -12.49 33.82 -7.86
C HIS A 275 -11.81 32.48 -7.60
N CYS A 276 -12.43 31.61 -6.81
CA CYS A 276 -11.97 30.25 -6.57
C CYS A 276 -13.16 29.31 -6.31
N ALA A 277 -13.16 28.14 -6.93
CA ALA A 277 -14.07 27.09 -6.56
C ALA A 277 -13.73 26.56 -5.16
N LEU A 278 -14.75 26.24 -4.34
CA LEU A 278 -14.54 25.73 -2.98
C LEU A 278 -13.65 24.47 -2.94
N LEU A 279 -13.80 23.56 -3.89
CA LEU A 279 -13.05 22.30 -3.90
C LEU A 279 -11.62 22.43 -4.47
N SER A 280 -11.23 23.61 -4.97
CA SER A 280 -9.84 23.92 -5.33
C SER A 280 -9.04 24.47 -4.14
N LEU A 281 -9.73 24.90 -3.06
CA LEU A 281 -9.08 25.47 -1.87
C LEU A 281 -8.05 24.54 -1.20
N PRO A 282 -8.28 23.23 -1.06
CA PRO A 282 -7.28 22.34 -0.46
C PRO A 282 -5.93 22.37 -1.18
N LEU A 283 -5.94 22.45 -2.51
CA LEU A 283 -4.71 22.55 -3.31
C LEU A 283 -3.96 23.85 -2.99
N TRP A 284 -4.65 24.99 -3.10
CA TRP A 284 -4.04 26.31 -2.96
C TRP A 284 -3.66 26.67 -1.53
N LEU A 285 -4.27 26.01 -0.56
CA LEU A 285 -3.98 26.17 0.86
C LEU A 285 -2.95 25.15 1.38
N GLY A 286 -2.48 24.23 0.53
CA GLY A 286 -1.41 23.30 0.87
C GLY A 286 -1.85 22.12 1.74
N VAL A 287 -3.06 21.60 1.54
CA VAL A 287 -3.52 20.36 2.20
C VAL A 287 -2.93 19.16 1.47
N ASP A 288 -1.74 18.74 1.88
CA ASP A 288 -0.97 17.65 1.27
C ASP A 288 -0.93 16.36 2.11
N ASP A 289 -1.41 16.43 3.35
CA ASP A 289 -1.41 15.36 4.34
C ASP A 289 -2.66 15.47 5.24
N GLU A 290 -3.11 14.35 5.81
CA GLU A 290 -4.25 14.29 6.75
C GLU A 290 -4.11 15.25 7.93
N ARG A 291 -2.89 15.38 8.46
CA ARG A 291 -2.57 16.24 9.62
C ARG A 291 -2.78 17.73 9.33
N ASN A 292 -2.79 18.09 8.04
CA ASN A 292 -2.91 19.47 7.56
C ASN A 292 -4.35 19.80 7.14
N ILE A 293 -5.31 18.87 7.31
CA ILE A 293 -6.73 19.16 7.12
C ILE A 293 -7.22 20.05 8.28
N PRO A 294 -7.87 21.20 8.02
CA PRO A 294 -8.47 22.00 9.08
C PRO A 294 -9.70 21.26 9.64
N ALA A 295 -9.48 20.45 10.67
CA ALA A 295 -10.48 19.57 11.27
C ALA A 295 -11.21 20.18 12.48
N ASP A 296 -10.86 21.41 12.87
CA ASP A 296 -11.46 22.11 14.00
C ASP A 296 -12.97 22.32 13.80
N VAL A 297 -13.73 21.95 14.82
CA VAL A 297 -15.19 22.06 14.87
C VAL A 297 -15.62 22.61 16.24
N PRO A 298 -16.74 23.34 16.32
CA PRO A 298 -17.63 23.72 15.22
C PRO A 298 -17.09 24.91 14.38
N TYR A 299 -17.31 24.86 13.07
CA TYR A 299 -17.14 26.01 12.16
C TYR A 299 -18.47 26.47 11.53
N LEU A 300 -19.57 25.77 11.83
CA LEU A 300 -20.93 26.22 11.59
C LEU A 300 -21.67 26.30 12.93
N HIS A 301 -22.62 27.22 13.04
CA HIS A 301 -23.37 27.43 14.27
C HIS A 301 -24.87 27.47 14.03
N ALA A 302 -25.61 26.84 14.93
CA ALA A 302 -27.07 26.93 14.94
C ALA A 302 -27.54 28.26 15.52
N GLU A 303 -28.56 28.85 14.89
CA GLU A 303 -29.16 30.12 15.33
C GLU A 303 -29.80 30.00 16.72
N PRO A 304 -29.41 30.82 17.72
CA PRO A 304 -29.86 30.65 19.11
C PRO A 304 -31.39 30.61 19.28
N GLY A 305 -32.14 31.51 18.63
CA GLY A 305 -33.59 31.56 18.74
C GLY A 305 -34.29 30.31 18.19
N LEU A 306 -33.75 29.72 17.12
CA LEU A 306 -34.26 28.46 16.58
C LEU A 306 -33.90 27.26 17.46
N ARG A 307 -32.74 27.27 18.14
CA ARG A 307 -32.38 26.22 19.09
C ARG A 307 -33.39 26.11 20.22
N GLU A 308 -33.81 27.25 20.77
CA GLU A 308 -34.84 27.31 21.82
C GLU A 308 -36.20 26.83 21.30
N ARG A 309 -36.60 27.28 20.10
CA ARG A 309 -37.84 26.82 19.45
C ARG A 309 -37.86 25.31 19.28
N TRP A 310 -36.77 24.71 18.78
CA TRP A 310 -36.70 23.26 18.60
C TRP A 310 -36.63 22.52 19.93
N ALA A 311 -35.87 23.00 20.92
CA ALA A 311 -35.81 22.40 22.24
C ALA A 311 -37.21 22.25 22.89
N ALA A 312 -38.09 23.25 22.71
CA ALA A 312 -39.47 23.21 23.19
C ALA A 312 -40.36 22.17 22.48
N ARG A 313 -39.97 21.68 21.30
CA ARG A 313 -40.71 20.66 20.53
C ARG A 313 -40.29 19.23 20.86
N LEU A 314 -39.18 19.04 21.57
CA LEU A 314 -38.63 17.72 21.87
C LEU A 314 -39.27 17.12 23.12
N PRO A 315 -39.43 15.79 23.19
CA PRO A 315 -39.91 15.11 24.38
C PRO A 315 -39.11 15.47 25.63
N ALA A 316 -39.81 15.66 26.74
CA ALA A 316 -39.22 15.86 28.05
C ALA A 316 -38.72 14.53 28.64
N GLY A 317 -37.52 14.54 29.22
CA GLY A 317 -36.87 13.36 29.80
C GLY A 317 -35.49 13.15 29.19
N GLY A 318 -34.47 12.96 30.02
CA GLY A 318 -33.06 12.81 29.62
C GLY A 318 -32.71 11.52 28.87
N ARG A 319 -33.58 11.07 27.96
CA ARG A 319 -33.34 9.97 27.03
C ARG A 319 -32.37 10.43 25.95
N MET A 320 -31.60 9.49 25.40
CA MET A 320 -30.68 9.78 24.31
C MET A 320 -31.45 10.11 23.03
N ARG A 321 -31.06 11.18 22.33
CA ARG A 321 -31.71 11.67 21.12
C ARG A 321 -30.85 11.39 19.90
N VAL A 322 -31.35 10.58 18.97
CA VAL A 322 -30.61 10.12 17.79
C VAL A 322 -31.31 10.53 16.50
N GLY A 323 -30.63 11.29 15.64
CA GLY A 323 -31.15 11.66 14.31
C GLY A 323 -30.81 10.61 13.26
N LEU A 324 -31.73 10.31 12.34
CA LEU A 324 -31.57 9.32 11.27
C LEU A 324 -31.73 9.93 9.87
N VAL A 325 -30.85 9.55 8.96
CA VAL A 325 -30.96 9.79 7.51
C VAL A 325 -30.62 8.51 6.76
N TRP A 326 -31.57 7.98 5.97
CA TRP A 326 -31.45 6.68 5.31
C TRP A 326 -31.20 6.77 3.80
N ALA A 327 -31.47 7.91 3.17
CA ALA A 327 -31.29 8.09 1.74
C ALA A 327 -30.76 9.48 1.37
N GLY A 328 -30.06 9.57 0.25
CA GLY A 328 -29.82 10.85 -0.39
C GLY A 328 -31.00 11.31 -1.25
N ALA A 329 -30.79 12.39 -1.99
CA ALA A 329 -31.80 12.96 -2.88
C ALA A 329 -31.37 12.74 -4.35
N PRO A 330 -32.20 12.08 -5.17
CA PRO A 330 -31.98 11.99 -6.60
C PRO A 330 -31.99 13.39 -7.24
N ARG A 331 -31.12 13.59 -8.23
CA ARG A 331 -31.00 14.81 -9.02
C ARG A 331 -31.58 14.57 -10.42
N PRO A 332 -32.70 15.22 -10.79
CA PRO A 332 -33.27 15.08 -12.13
C PRO A 332 -32.22 15.45 -13.20
N GLY A 333 -32.06 14.58 -14.21
CA GLY A 333 -31.11 14.81 -15.32
C GLY A 333 -29.64 14.48 -15.04
N ASP A 334 -29.27 14.03 -13.83
CA ASP A 334 -27.90 13.65 -13.47
C ASP A 334 -27.83 12.16 -13.14
N LEU A 335 -27.65 11.34 -14.18
CA LEU A 335 -27.64 9.87 -14.07
C LEU A 335 -26.53 9.37 -13.14
N ASP A 336 -25.31 9.91 -13.26
CA ASP A 336 -24.15 9.43 -12.52
C ASP A 336 -24.32 9.66 -11.01
N SER A 337 -24.78 10.86 -10.61
CA SER A 337 -25.10 11.12 -9.20
C SER A 337 -26.21 10.21 -8.68
N ASN A 338 -27.23 9.92 -9.49
CA ASN A 338 -28.33 9.03 -9.11
C ASN A 338 -27.88 7.57 -8.93
N LEU A 339 -26.97 7.08 -9.76
CA LEU A 339 -26.39 5.74 -9.63
C LEU A 339 -25.52 5.60 -8.38
N ILE A 340 -24.83 6.66 -7.97
CA ILE A 340 -24.13 6.71 -6.67
C ILE A 340 -25.16 6.72 -5.54
N ASP A 341 -26.22 7.52 -5.66
CA ASP A 341 -27.25 7.65 -4.64
C ASP A 341 -27.96 6.33 -4.31
N ARG A 342 -28.29 5.54 -5.34
CA ARG A 342 -28.87 4.20 -5.19
C ARG A 342 -27.96 3.24 -4.40
N ARG A 343 -26.64 3.40 -4.50
CA ARG A 343 -25.66 2.52 -3.83
C ARG A 343 -25.37 2.92 -2.39
N ARG A 344 -25.66 4.16 -1.98
CA ARG A 344 -25.47 4.65 -0.61
C ARG A 344 -26.75 4.68 0.22
N SER A 345 -27.92 4.58 -0.41
CA SER A 345 -29.22 4.72 0.26
C SER A 345 -29.81 3.37 0.68
N LEU A 346 -30.65 3.40 1.71
CA LEU A 346 -31.46 2.31 2.24
C LEU A 346 -32.93 2.74 2.33
N SER A 347 -33.85 1.80 2.52
CA SER A 347 -35.20 2.11 3.01
C SER A 347 -35.21 2.30 4.52
N LEU A 348 -36.18 3.05 5.04
CA LEU A 348 -36.37 3.27 6.47
C LEU A 348 -36.58 1.95 7.22
N SER A 349 -37.23 0.97 6.60
CA SER A 349 -37.49 -0.35 7.19
C SER A 349 -36.21 -1.09 7.60
N ALA A 350 -35.07 -0.81 6.96
CA ALA A 350 -33.78 -1.40 7.33
C ALA A 350 -33.33 -0.97 8.73
N PHE A 351 -33.82 0.16 9.25
CA PHE A 351 -33.48 0.69 10.57
C PHE A 351 -34.37 0.13 11.70
N ALA A 352 -35.34 -0.75 11.40
CA ALA A 352 -36.24 -1.30 12.41
C ALA A 352 -35.53 -1.85 13.67
N PRO A 353 -34.39 -2.59 13.56
CA PRO A 353 -33.67 -3.08 14.75
C PRO A 353 -33.14 -1.98 15.68
N LEU A 354 -32.84 -0.78 15.15
CA LEU A 354 -32.41 0.35 15.97
C LEU A 354 -33.59 0.99 16.71
N LEU A 355 -34.72 1.15 16.02
CA LEU A 355 -35.91 1.85 16.53
C LEU A 355 -36.53 1.16 17.75
N ASP A 356 -36.26 -0.14 17.92
CA ASP A 356 -36.72 -0.93 19.06
C ASP A 356 -35.86 -0.78 20.33
N LEU A 357 -34.68 -0.14 20.23
CA LEU A 357 -33.78 0.01 21.38
C LEU A 357 -34.43 0.85 22.51
N PRO A 358 -34.38 0.37 23.77
CA PRO A 358 -34.96 1.10 24.90
C PRO A 358 -34.09 2.31 25.27
N GLY A 359 -34.73 3.36 25.82
CA GLY A 359 -34.02 4.54 26.36
C GLY A 359 -33.54 5.55 25.32
N ILE A 360 -33.88 5.36 24.04
CA ILE A 360 -33.53 6.24 22.92
C ILE A 360 -34.80 6.81 22.29
N ASP A 361 -34.75 8.07 21.90
CA ASP A 361 -35.74 8.73 21.05
C ASP A 361 -35.11 9.01 19.68
N PHE A 362 -35.72 8.49 18.63
CA PHE A 362 -35.20 8.61 17.26
C PHE A 362 -35.93 9.72 16.51
N PHE A 363 -35.17 10.53 15.78
CA PHE A 363 -35.68 11.66 15.01
C PHE A 363 -35.38 11.45 13.53
N SER A 364 -36.37 11.65 12.67
CA SER A 364 -36.14 11.76 11.23
C SER A 364 -35.41 13.07 10.93
N LEU A 365 -34.34 12.98 10.15
CA LEU A 365 -33.67 14.11 9.51
C LEU A 365 -33.73 14.00 7.97
N GLN A 366 -34.57 13.08 7.47
CA GLN A 366 -34.68 12.78 6.05
C GLN A 366 -35.58 13.80 5.35
N LYS A 367 -35.09 14.41 4.28
CA LYS A 367 -35.88 15.26 3.39
C LYS A 367 -36.10 14.58 2.03
N GLY A 368 -37.09 15.07 1.28
CA GLY A 368 -37.39 14.63 -0.08
C GLY A 368 -38.32 13.42 -0.11
N THR A 369 -38.41 12.76 -1.27
CA THR A 369 -39.34 11.65 -1.51
C THR A 369 -39.13 10.47 -0.56
N ALA A 370 -37.89 10.19 -0.15
CA ALA A 370 -37.57 9.16 0.83
C ALA A 370 -38.14 9.47 2.23
N GLY A 371 -38.34 10.75 2.57
CA GLY A 371 -38.96 11.17 3.84
C GLY A 371 -40.42 10.75 3.97
N LEU A 372 -41.10 10.45 2.85
CA LEU A 372 -42.46 9.90 2.89
C LEU A 372 -42.52 8.54 3.60
N GLU A 373 -41.42 7.80 3.68
CA GLU A 373 -41.36 6.52 4.42
C GLU A 373 -41.56 6.70 5.92
N ALA A 374 -41.25 7.88 6.49
CA ALA A 374 -41.48 8.16 7.91
C ALA A 374 -42.95 8.45 8.23
N HIS A 375 -43.74 8.84 7.23
CA HIS A 375 -45.15 9.16 7.43
C HIS A 375 -45.94 7.89 7.79
N GLY A 376 -46.44 7.83 9.02
CA GLY A 376 -47.21 6.68 9.50
C GLY A 376 -46.37 5.42 9.77
N TYR A 377 -45.04 5.54 9.86
CA TYR A 377 -44.18 4.41 10.23
C TYR A 377 -44.52 3.93 11.65
N PRO A 378 -44.80 2.63 11.85
CA PRO A 378 -45.16 2.10 13.16
C PRO A 378 -43.94 2.13 14.10
N GLY A 379 -43.92 3.01 15.11
CA GLY A 379 -42.85 3.03 16.11
C GLY A 379 -42.52 4.40 16.71
N LYS A 380 -41.35 4.50 17.35
CA LYS A 380 -40.84 5.64 18.12
C LYS A 380 -40.03 6.67 17.28
N LEU A 381 -40.28 6.76 15.97
CA LEU A 381 -39.61 7.74 15.11
C LEU A 381 -40.39 9.05 15.11
N ILE A 382 -39.74 10.12 15.55
CA ILE A 382 -40.30 11.47 15.60
C ILE A 382 -39.90 12.19 14.31
N ASP A 383 -40.88 12.53 13.47
CA ASP A 383 -40.65 13.29 12.25
C ASP A 383 -41.13 14.73 12.40
N LEU A 384 -40.23 15.68 12.16
CA LEU A 384 -40.47 17.13 12.24
C LEU A 384 -40.08 17.83 10.92
N MET A 385 -39.76 17.07 9.88
CA MET A 385 -39.13 17.60 8.67
C MET A 385 -40.06 18.46 7.81
N ASP A 386 -41.38 18.38 8.01
CA ASP A 386 -42.36 19.28 7.38
C ASP A 386 -42.22 20.75 7.82
N GLU A 387 -41.66 20.99 9.01
CA GLU A 387 -41.43 22.34 9.56
C GLU A 387 -40.03 22.88 9.22
N VAL A 388 -39.18 22.10 8.55
CA VAL A 388 -37.79 22.45 8.21
C VAL A 388 -37.72 23.03 6.79
N HIS A 389 -37.38 24.31 6.68
CA HIS A 389 -37.38 25.02 5.39
C HIS A 389 -35.99 24.99 4.72
N ASP A 390 -34.94 25.18 5.51
CA ASP A 390 -33.55 25.30 5.04
C ASP A 390 -32.54 24.57 5.95
N PHE A 391 -31.24 24.68 5.64
CA PHE A 391 -30.19 24.04 6.44
C PHE A 391 -29.94 24.74 7.79
N THR A 392 -30.37 25.98 7.97
CA THR A 392 -30.27 26.65 9.28
C THR A 392 -31.29 26.04 10.25
N ASP A 393 -32.52 25.75 9.79
CA ASP A 393 -33.51 25.01 10.57
C ASP A 393 -32.99 23.61 10.92
N THR A 394 -32.41 22.92 9.93
CA THR A 394 -31.79 21.60 10.11
C THR A 394 -30.64 21.66 11.14
N ALA A 395 -29.78 22.69 11.08
CA ALA A 395 -28.68 22.87 12.01
C ALA A 395 -29.17 23.06 13.45
N ALA A 396 -30.24 23.85 13.61
CA ALA A 396 -30.85 24.08 14.91
C ALA A 396 -31.48 22.80 15.49
N LEU A 397 -32.16 21.99 14.66
CA LEU A 397 -32.67 20.68 15.08
C LEU A 397 -31.53 19.71 15.46
N VAL A 398 -30.52 19.55 14.60
CA VAL A 398 -29.34 18.70 14.86
C VAL A 398 -28.59 19.13 16.13
N SER A 399 -28.56 20.43 16.44
CA SER A 399 -27.91 20.93 17.66
C SER A 399 -28.53 20.39 18.96
N GLN A 400 -29.76 19.89 18.91
CA GLN A 400 -30.48 19.32 20.06
C GLN A 400 -30.30 17.80 20.22
N LEU A 401 -29.61 17.17 19.26
CA LEU A 401 -29.40 15.72 19.24
C LEU A 401 -28.05 15.35 19.87
N ASP A 402 -27.98 14.14 20.41
CA ASP A 402 -26.77 13.58 21.01
C ASP A 402 -25.90 12.84 19.98
N LEU A 403 -26.52 12.29 18.94
CA LEU A 403 -25.88 11.55 17.86
C LEU A 403 -26.69 11.68 16.56
N VAL A 404 -26.02 11.73 15.42
CA VAL A 404 -26.64 11.62 14.09
C VAL A 404 -26.12 10.36 13.38
N ILE A 405 -27.01 9.48 12.96
CA ILE A 405 -26.70 8.32 12.12
C ILE A 405 -27.19 8.62 10.70
N SER A 406 -26.30 8.63 9.73
CA SER A 406 -26.62 9.07 8.38
C SER A 406 -25.90 8.22 7.33
N VAL A 407 -26.55 7.96 6.20
CA VAL A 407 -25.83 7.64 4.96
C VAL A 407 -25.03 8.85 4.46
N ASP A 408 -24.16 8.66 3.47
CA ASP A 408 -23.26 9.70 2.94
C ASP A 408 -23.99 10.88 2.25
N THR A 409 -24.45 11.85 3.05
CA THR A 409 -25.30 12.98 2.66
C THR A 409 -24.84 14.31 3.26
N SER A 410 -25.47 15.41 2.84
CA SER A 410 -25.24 16.75 3.38
C SER A 410 -25.51 16.86 4.89
N VAL A 411 -26.41 16.06 5.46
CA VAL A 411 -26.71 16.11 6.90
C VAL A 411 -25.54 15.58 7.73
N ALA A 412 -24.82 14.56 7.24
CA ALA A 412 -23.60 14.08 7.90
C ALA A 412 -22.53 15.18 7.98
N HIS A 413 -22.33 15.92 6.89
CA HIS A 413 -21.41 17.06 6.87
C HIS A 413 -21.86 18.21 7.76
N LEU A 414 -23.17 18.53 7.78
CA LEU A 414 -23.73 19.54 8.67
C LEU A 414 -23.50 19.17 10.15
N ALA A 415 -23.85 17.95 10.55
CA ALA A 415 -23.69 17.49 11.93
C ALA A 415 -22.21 17.49 12.35
N GLY A 416 -21.32 17.01 11.48
CA GLY A 416 -19.88 17.07 11.70
C GLY A 416 -19.38 18.52 11.85
N ALA A 417 -19.83 19.44 11.01
CA ALA A 417 -19.46 20.86 11.07
C ALA A 417 -19.97 21.59 12.32
N LEU A 418 -21.06 21.11 12.92
CA LEU A 418 -21.60 21.56 14.21
C LEU A 418 -20.87 20.91 15.41
N GLY A 419 -19.90 20.03 15.17
CA GLY A 419 -19.16 19.31 16.21
C GLY A 419 -19.96 18.17 16.87
N LYS A 420 -21.06 17.72 16.27
CA LYS A 420 -21.87 16.63 16.81
C LYS A 420 -21.23 15.26 16.53
N PRO A 421 -21.45 14.26 17.41
CA PRO A 421 -21.16 12.87 17.08
C PRO A 421 -21.94 12.43 15.84
N VAL A 422 -21.26 11.80 14.88
CA VAL A 422 -21.86 11.30 13.64
C VAL A 422 -21.46 9.86 13.40
N TRP A 423 -22.43 8.98 13.13
CA TRP A 423 -22.18 7.63 12.61
C TRP A 423 -22.58 7.57 11.15
N LEU A 424 -21.60 7.37 10.28
CA LEU A 424 -21.82 7.36 8.85
C LEU A 424 -21.94 5.94 8.31
N LEU A 425 -23.05 5.63 7.65
CA LEU A 425 -23.23 4.37 6.93
C LEU A 425 -22.61 4.49 5.54
N SER A 426 -21.47 3.83 5.34
CA SER A 426 -20.66 3.98 4.14
C SER A 426 -20.85 2.79 3.18
N ARG A 427 -21.04 3.10 1.90
CA ARG A 427 -21.16 2.10 0.82
C ARG A 427 -19.85 1.34 0.59
N PHE A 428 -19.94 0.17 -0.03
CA PHE A 428 -18.81 -0.76 -0.23
C PHE A 428 -17.60 -0.12 -0.94
N ASP A 429 -17.82 0.61 -2.04
CA ASP A 429 -16.75 1.25 -2.82
C ASP A 429 -16.33 2.63 -2.30
N GLY A 430 -16.87 3.03 -1.14
CA GLY A 430 -16.52 4.23 -0.38
C GLY A 430 -16.77 5.56 -1.11
N CYS A 431 -16.77 6.65 -0.35
CA CYS A 431 -16.54 7.99 -0.89
C CYS A 431 -15.10 8.38 -0.57
N TRP A 432 -14.44 9.06 -1.50
CA TRP A 432 -13.02 9.42 -1.38
C TRP A 432 -12.72 10.24 -0.12
N ARG A 433 -13.72 10.98 0.40
CA ARG A 433 -13.61 11.77 1.63
C ARG A 433 -13.37 10.93 2.88
N TRP A 434 -13.81 9.68 2.87
CA TRP A 434 -13.85 8.81 4.04
C TRP A 434 -12.72 7.78 4.09
N MET A 435 -11.90 7.71 3.03
CA MET A 435 -10.81 6.75 2.90
C MET A 435 -11.25 5.29 3.08
N LEU A 436 -10.31 4.33 3.05
CA LEU A 436 -10.63 2.89 3.02
C LEU A 436 -10.31 2.15 4.30
N GLU A 437 -9.12 2.38 4.86
CA GLU A 437 -8.56 1.55 5.95
C GLU A 437 -8.75 2.21 7.31
N ARG A 438 -9.92 2.80 7.52
CA ARG A 438 -10.25 3.48 8.78
C ARG A 438 -11.75 3.55 9.02
N ASP A 439 -12.08 3.66 10.30
CA ASP A 439 -13.46 3.79 10.81
C ASP A 439 -13.71 5.15 11.50
N ASP A 440 -12.77 6.07 11.44
CA ASP A 440 -12.88 7.48 11.84
C ASP A 440 -12.79 8.41 10.61
N SER A 441 -12.76 9.73 10.81
CA SER A 441 -12.73 10.72 9.73
C SER A 441 -11.65 11.77 9.96
N PRO A 442 -10.75 12.02 8.98
CA PRO A 442 -9.77 13.11 9.09
C PRO A 442 -10.44 14.49 8.95
N TRP A 443 -11.69 14.55 8.49
CA TRP A 443 -12.44 15.80 8.30
C TRP A 443 -13.30 16.19 9.50
N TYR A 444 -13.68 15.23 10.33
CA TYR A 444 -14.64 15.40 11.43
C TYR A 444 -14.20 14.54 12.61
N PRO A 445 -13.62 15.12 13.68
CA PRO A 445 -13.07 14.36 14.80
C PRO A 445 -14.07 13.45 15.52
N ASN A 446 -15.36 13.84 15.50
CA ASN A 446 -16.44 13.11 16.20
C ASN A 446 -17.21 12.16 15.28
N LEU A 447 -16.70 11.84 14.09
CA LEU A 447 -17.35 10.96 13.13
C LEU A 447 -16.78 9.54 13.20
N ARG A 448 -17.66 8.53 13.21
CA ARG A 448 -17.36 7.11 13.08
C ARG A 448 -18.01 6.53 11.82
N LEU A 449 -17.30 5.72 11.05
CA LEU A 449 -17.77 5.07 9.83
C LEU A 449 -18.24 3.63 10.13
N PHE A 450 -19.31 3.21 9.46
CA PHE A 450 -19.77 1.83 9.40
C PHE A 450 -19.88 1.41 7.94
N ARG A 451 -18.89 0.69 7.45
CA ARG A 451 -18.73 0.39 6.01
C ARG A 451 -19.34 -0.95 5.62
N GLN A 452 -20.01 -1.01 4.46
CA GLN A 452 -20.41 -2.27 3.86
C GLN A 452 -19.19 -3.16 3.55
N THR A 453 -19.28 -4.44 3.90
CA THR A 453 -18.28 -5.46 3.54
C THR A 453 -18.63 -6.18 2.23
N VAL A 454 -19.91 -6.18 1.87
CA VAL A 454 -20.44 -6.74 0.62
C VAL A 454 -21.33 -5.69 -0.03
N GLN A 455 -21.10 -5.43 -1.33
CA GLN A 455 -21.85 -4.43 -2.08
C GLN A 455 -23.36 -4.68 -1.99
N GLY A 456 -24.10 -3.64 -1.58
CA GLY A 456 -25.56 -3.69 -1.48
C GLY A 456 -26.10 -4.43 -0.26
N ASN A 457 -25.26 -5.13 0.52
CA ASN A 457 -25.67 -5.79 1.73
C ASN A 457 -25.52 -4.86 2.95
N TRP A 458 -26.62 -4.21 3.32
CA TRP A 458 -26.67 -3.31 4.46
C TRP A 458 -26.97 -4.00 5.80
N GLN A 459 -27.46 -5.24 5.79
CA GLN A 459 -27.89 -5.93 7.00
C GLN A 459 -26.76 -6.04 8.06
N PRO A 460 -25.53 -6.48 7.73
CA PRO A 460 -24.43 -6.52 8.69
C PRO A 460 -24.00 -5.13 9.19
N VAL A 461 -24.23 -4.08 8.39
CA VAL A 461 -23.93 -2.70 8.80
C VAL A 461 -24.91 -2.28 9.89
N ILE A 462 -26.21 -2.49 9.68
CA ILE A 462 -27.26 -2.20 10.65
C ILE A 462 -27.06 -2.98 11.96
N GLU A 463 -26.66 -4.25 11.89
CA GLU A 463 -26.38 -5.06 13.08
C GLU A 463 -25.26 -4.46 13.93
N ARG A 464 -24.12 -4.11 13.32
CA ARG A 464 -23.00 -3.47 14.02
C ARG A 464 -23.35 -2.10 14.58
N VAL A 465 -24.14 -1.31 13.87
CA VAL A 465 -24.62 -0.01 14.36
C VAL A 465 -25.54 -0.22 15.57
N THR A 466 -26.44 -1.21 15.51
CA THR A 466 -27.36 -1.54 16.61
C THR A 466 -26.60 -1.97 17.87
N GLU A 467 -25.59 -2.83 17.70
CA GLU A 467 -24.72 -3.27 18.79
C GLU A 467 -23.91 -2.11 19.38
N ALA A 468 -23.30 -1.28 18.52
CA ALA A 468 -22.58 -0.10 18.95
C ALA A 468 -23.48 0.87 19.72
N LEU A 469 -24.73 1.07 19.27
CA LEU A 469 -25.68 1.97 19.92
C LEU A 469 -26.10 1.45 21.30
N ARG A 470 -26.27 0.13 21.44
CA ARG A 470 -26.56 -0.52 22.73
C ARG A 470 -25.44 -0.32 23.75
N ALA A 471 -24.19 -0.30 23.29
CA ALA A 471 -23.00 -0.07 24.12
C ALA A 471 -22.64 1.42 24.31
N TYR A 472 -23.33 2.34 23.61
CA TYR A 472 -22.98 3.75 23.64
C TYR A 472 -23.24 4.35 25.04
N PRO A 473 -22.27 5.04 25.63
CA PRO A 473 -22.42 5.57 26.98
C PRO A 473 -23.54 6.61 27.01
N VAL A 474 -24.58 6.33 27.80
CA VAL A 474 -25.61 7.32 28.11
C VAL A 474 -25.00 8.33 29.09
N PRO A 475 -24.96 9.63 28.78
CA PRO A 475 -24.49 10.65 29.71
C PRO A 475 -25.31 10.56 31.02
N GLY A 476 -24.68 10.08 32.09
CA GLY A 476 -25.35 9.82 33.38
C GLY A 476 -24.89 8.59 34.16
N ARG A 477 -24.01 7.73 33.62
CA ARG A 477 -23.36 6.65 34.40
C ARG A 477 -21.96 7.04 34.86
N VAL A 478 -21.85 7.47 36.12
CA VAL A 478 -20.58 7.57 36.86
C VAL A 478 -20.06 6.16 37.16
N LYS A 479 -18.76 5.92 36.97
CA LYS A 479 -18.01 4.77 37.50
C LYS A 479 -16.87 5.27 38.43
N PRO A 480 -16.35 4.41 39.34
CA PRO A 480 -16.02 4.78 40.70
C PRO A 480 -14.64 5.43 40.87
N ASP A 481 -14.55 6.27 41.91
CA ASP A 481 -13.40 7.05 42.38
C ASP A 481 -12.05 6.29 42.38
N SER A 482 -11.24 6.52 41.35
CA SER A 482 -9.81 6.78 41.51
C SER A 482 -9.61 8.26 41.21
N GLY A 483 -9.32 9.06 42.24
CA GLY A 483 -9.43 10.52 42.15
C GLY A 483 -8.75 11.14 40.91
N PRO A 484 -9.34 12.19 40.29
CA PRO A 484 -8.87 12.81 39.04
C PRO A 484 -7.38 13.17 38.99
N ALA A 485 -6.73 13.34 40.14
CA ALA A 485 -5.35 13.76 40.28
C ALA A 485 -4.31 12.68 39.91
N ILE A 486 -4.54 11.39 40.17
CA ILE A 486 -3.55 10.33 39.86
C ILE A 486 -3.56 10.00 38.36
N GLU A 487 -4.73 9.93 37.75
CA GLU A 487 -4.86 9.73 36.30
C GLU A 487 -4.20 10.87 35.52
N GLU A 488 -4.40 12.12 35.94
CA GLU A 488 -3.75 13.28 35.34
C GLU A 488 -2.21 13.20 35.46
N GLN A 489 -1.70 12.78 36.63
CA GLN A 489 -0.25 12.59 36.85
C GLN A 489 0.33 11.47 35.98
N VAL A 490 -0.37 10.34 35.83
CA VAL A 490 0.04 9.25 34.95
C VAL A 490 0.02 9.71 33.49
N CYS A 491 -1.03 10.38 33.04
CA CYS A 491 -1.09 10.94 31.68
C CYS A 491 0.04 11.95 31.43
N ALA A 492 0.35 12.82 32.39
CA ALA A 492 1.47 13.74 32.29
C ALA A 492 2.82 13.01 32.17
N ALA A 493 3.03 11.96 32.96
CA ALA A 493 4.24 11.14 32.88
C ALA A 493 4.37 10.44 31.51
N MET A 494 3.27 9.91 30.97
CA MET A 494 3.27 9.28 29.64
C MET A 494 3.60 10.27 28.52
N ARG A 495 3.10 11.52 28.59
CA ARG A 495 3.49 12.59 27.66
C ARG A 495 4.97 12.96 27.77
N SER A 496 5.52 13.01 28.99
CA SER A 496 6.96 13.23 29.18
C SER A 496 7.79 12.09 28.57
N LEU A 497 7.33 10.85 28.70
CA LEU A 497 7.97 9.68 28.07
C LEU A 497 7.94 9.76 26.53
N GLU A 498 6.81 10.17 25.93
CA GLU A 498 6.68 10.36 24.48
C GLU A 498 7.63 11.44 23.93
N THR A 499 7.95 12.45 24.74
CA THR A 499 8.90 13.52 24.39
C THR A 499 10.35 13.20 24.77
N GLY A 500 10.66 11.95 25.15
CA GLY A 500 12.00 11.49 25.50
C GLY A 500 12.51 11.94 26.88
N ARG A 501 11.67 12.60 27.69
CA ARG A 501 12.02 13.07 29.04
C ARG A 501 11.76 11.97 30.07
N VAL A 502 12.57 10.92 29.98
CA VAL A 502 12.44 9.69 30.79
C VAL A 502 12.54 9.96 32.29
N ASP A 503 13.48 10.80 32.73
CA ASP A 503 13.68 11.08 34.16
C ASP A 503 12.53 11.89 34.76
N GLU A 504 11.92 12.79 33.99
CA GLU A 504 10.71 13.51 34.40
C GLU A 504 9.52 12.56 34.53
N ALA A 505 9.32 11.67 33.56
CA ALA A 505 8.28 10.64 33.63
C ALA A 505 8.48 9.73 34.86
N ARG A 506 9.73 9.35 35.12
CA ARG A 506 10.11 8.55 36.30
C ARG A 506 9.80 9.28 37.61
N SER A 507 10.16 10.55 37.72
CA SER A 507 9.90 11.37 38.91
C SER A 507 8.41 11.61 39.14
N ALA A 508 7.64 11.85 38.08
CA ALA A 508 6.19 12.04 38.17
C ALA A 508 5.47 10.79 38.66
N LEU A 509 5.82 9.60 38.14
CA LEU A 509 5.25 8.34 38.58
C LEU A 509 5.68 7.98 40.01
N GLN A 510 6.91 8.29 40.40
CA GLN A 510 7.36 8.12 41.78
C GLN A 510 6.47 8.91 42.76
N LYS A 511 6.15 10.17 42.45
CA LYS A 511 5.24 10.99 43.26
C LYS A 511 3.81 10.45 43.28
N ALA A 512 3.33 9.92 42.17
CA ALA A 512 2.00 9.30 42.09
C ALA A 512 1.93 8.04 42.96
N LEU A 513 2.99 7.22 42.95
CA LEU A 513 3.10 6.01 43.78
C LEU A 513 3.33 6.33 45.27
N GLU A 514 3.96 7.45 45.62
CA GLU A 514 4.02 7.93 47.01
C GLU A 514 2.64 8.34 47.54
N GLN A 515 1.79 8.93 46.69
CA GLN A 515 0.42 9.31 47.01
C GLN A 515 -0.53 8.09 47.05
N ALA A 516 -0.33 7.13 46.15
CA ALA A 516 -1.14 5.92 46.02
C ALA A 516 -0.26 4.69 45.70
N PRO A 517 0.39 4.07 46.71
CA PRO A 517 1.33 2.96 46.50
C PRO A 517 0.75 1.72 45.82
N GLY A 518 -0.56 1.48 45.98
CA GLY A 518 -1.28 0.36 45.36
C GLY A 518 -1.98 0.70 44.05
N SER A 519 -1.68 1.85 43.42
CA SER A 519 -2.30 2.22 42.14
C SER A 519 -1.78 1.33 41.02
N ALA A 520 -2.59 0.36 40.58
CA ALA A 520 -2.26 -0.53 39.46
C ALA A 520 -1.89 0.26 38.19
N LEU A 521 -2.61 1.35 37.90
CA LEU A 521 -2.33 2.22 36.75
C LEU A 521 -0.94 2.87 36.82
N ALA A 522 -0.55 3.40 37.99
CA ALA A 522 0.75 4.03 38.16
C ALA A 522 1.90 3.01 38.14
N LEU A 523 1.69 1.82 38.72
CA LEU A 523 2.64 0.69 38.68
C LEU A 523 2.84 0.18 37.25
N TYR A 524 1.77 0.03 36.48
CA TYR A 524 1.83 -0.33 35.06
C TYR A 524 2.60 0.70 34.23
N ALA A 525 2.25 1.99 34.37
CA ALA A 525 2.95 3.08 33.68
C ALA A 525 4.44 3.13 34.05
N ARG A 526 4.78 2.82 35.31
CA ARG A 526 6.17 2.70 35.77
C ARG A 526 6.91 1.58 35.05
N GLY A 527 6.29 0.42 34.91
CA GLY A 527 6.83 -0.70 34.12
C GLY A 527 7.08 -0.32 32.66
N LEU A 528 6.15 0.38 32.01
CA LEU A 528 6.30 0.84 30.62
C LEU A 528 7.47 1.81 30.43
N VAL A 529 7.69 2.72 31.37
CA VAL A 529 8.84 3.65 31.34
C VAL A 529 10.16 2.87 31.37
N GLU A 530 10.29 1.86 32.24
CA GLU A 530 11.51 1.06 32.33
C GLU A 530 11.72 0.18 31.09
N LEU A 531 10.65 -0.38 30.50
CA LEU A 531 10.74 -1.10 29.22
C LEU A 531 11.22 -0.21 28.08
N LYS A 532 10.65 0.99 27.92
CA LYS A 532 11.11 1.95 26.89
C LYS A 532 12.56 2.41 27.12
N SER A 533 13.04 2.35 28.35
CA SER A 533 14.42 2.70 28.71
C SER A 533 15.41 1.55 28.51
N GLY A 534 14.96 0.37 28.06
CA GLY A 534 15.78 -0.83 27.89
C GLY A 534 16.07 -1.57 29.21
N ASN A 535 15.43 -1.20 30.31
CA ASN A 535 15.63 -1.78 31.64
C ASN A 535 14.63 -2.91 31.89
N THR A 536 14.55 -3.91 31.01
CA THR A 536 13.51 -4.96 31.04
C THR A 536 13.47 -5.72 32.37
N GLU A 537 14.63 -6.07 32.96
CA GLU A 537 14.67 -6.72 34.27
C GLU A 537 14.10 -5.86 35.40
N GLN A 538 14.28 -4.53 35.34
CA GLN A 538 13.75 -3.61 36.35
C GLN A 538 12.26 -3.31 36.16
N ALA A 539 11.73 -3.51 34.96
CA ALA A 539 10.31 -3.33 34.67
C ALA A 539 9.44 -4.44 35.27
N ILE A 540 9.96 -5.68 35.31
CA ILE A 540 9.23 -6.88 35.74
C ILE A 540 8.61 -6.71 37.14
N PRO A 541 9.35 -6.31 38.20
CA PRO A 541 8.77 -6.17 39.54
C PRO A 541 7.61 -5.17 39.62
N TRP A 542 7.65 -4.09 38.83
CA TRP A 542 6.56 -3.10 38.78
C TRP A 542 5.31 -3.67 38.10
N LEU A 543 5.51 -4.41 37.01
CA LEU A 543 4.43 -5.07 36.27
C LEU A 543 3.82 -6.22 37.09
N GLU A 544 4.62 -7.01 37.80
CA GLU A 544 4.13 -8.05 38.72
C GLU A 544 3.26 -7.45 39.83
N GLN A 545 3.72 -6.36 40.46
CA GLN A 545 2.93 -5.65 41.47
C GLN A 545 1.65 -5.09 40.88
N SER A 546 1.71 -4.49 39.68
CA SER A 546 0.52 -3.98 38.98
C SER A 546 -0.53 -5.07 38.75
N VAL A 547 -0.10 -6.28 38.39
CA VAL A 547 -1.00 -7.43 38.13
C VAL A 547 -1.51 -8.06 39.44
N ALA A 548 -0.76 -7.94 40.54
CA ALA A 548 -1.14 -8.50 41.84
C ALA A 548 -2.21 -7.67 42.60
N HIS A 549 -2.44 -6.41 42.21
CA HIS A 549 -3.50 -5.56 42.79
C HIS A 549 -4.85 -5.73 42.08
N ASP A 550 -5.95 -5.42 42.77
CA ASP A 550 -7.32 -5.65 42.29
C ASP A 550 -7.59 -4.86 40.99
N GLY A 551 -7.85 -5.56 39.87
CA GLY A 551 -7.99 -4.96 38.55
C GLY A 551 -6.92 -5.32 37.51
N ALA A 552 -6.29 -6.49 37.59
CA ALA A 552 -5.39 -6.99 36.54
C ALA A 552 -6.00 -6.83 35.14
N SER A 553 -5.37 -5.99 34.32
CA SER A 553 -5.82 -5.72 32.95
C SER A 553 -5.09 -6.65 31.97
N ALA A 554 -5.74 -6.98 30.86
CA ALA A 554 -5.13 -7.80 29.81
C ALA A 554 -3.85 -7.13 29.26
N GLU A 555 -3.81 -5.80 29.22
CA GLU A 555 -2.67 -5.01 28.80
C GLU A 555 -1.46 -5.19 29.73
N ALA A 556 -1.66 -5.13 31.05
CA ALA A 556 -0.59 -5.31 32.03
C ALA A 556 -0.01 -6.74 31.97
N LEU A 557 -0.86 -7.75 31.87
CA LEU A 557 -0.45 -9.16 31.72
C LEU A 557 0.30 -9.41 30.40
N ALA A 558 -0.17 -8.87 29.28
CA ALA A 558 0.51 -9.04 28.00
C ALA A 558 1.87 -8.33 27.94
N THR A 559 1.98 -7.17 28.59
CA THR A 559 3.22 -6.41 28.72
C THR A 559 4.23 -7.17 29.60
N LEU A 560 3.77 -7.73 30.73
CA LEU A 560 4.59 -8.58 31.59
C LEU A 560 5.05 -9.85 30.86
N GLY A 561 4.15 -10.47 30.09
CA GLY A 561 4.48 -11.63 29.25
C GLY A 561 5.59 -11.34 28.23
N ASP A 562 5.53 -10.18 27.55
CA ASP A 562 6.60 -9.79 26.63
C ASP A 562 7.93 -9.49 27.35
N ALA A 563 7.88 -8.85 28.52
CA ALA A 563 9.06 -8.62 29.34
C ALA A 563 9.73 -9.95 29.75
N TYR A 564 8.94 -10.94 30.16
CA TYR A 564 9.45 -12.29 30.46
C TYR A 564 10.09 -12.98 29.26
N ARG A 565 9.48 -12.86 28.08
CA ARG A 565 10.03 -13.40 26.83
C ARG A 565 11.40 -12.78 26.52
N GLN A 566 11.55 -11.46 26.69
CA GLN A 566 12.81 -10.75 26.42
C GLN A 566 13.96 -11.21 27.34
N VAL A 567 13.68 -11.59 28.60
CA VAL A 567 14.70 -12.10 29.55
C VAL A 567 14.85 -13.63 29.52
N GLY A 568 14.18 -14.33 28.59
CA GLY A 568 14.28 -15.77 28.44
C GLY A 568 13.44 -16.61 29.42
N ARG A 569 12.58 -15.98 30.22
CA ARG A 569 11.62 -16.65 31.13
C ARG A 569 10.38 -17.09 30.36
N LEU A 570 10.56 -18.04 29.43
CA LEU A 570 9.58 -18.37 28.39
C LEU A 570 8.29 -18.99 28.95
N ASP A 571 8.37 -19.75 30.05
CA ASP A 571 7.21 -20.42 30.63
C ASP A 571 6.33 -19.43 31.41
N GLU A 572 6.93 -18.48 32.13
CA GLU A 572 6.18 -17.38 32.74
C GLU A 572 5.56 -16.46 31.69
N ALA A 573 6.25 -16.21 30.58
CA ALA A 573 5.72 -15.44 29.47
C ALA A 573 4.45 -16.08 28.89
N GLU A 574 4.48 -17.40 28.64
CA GLU A 574 3.33 -18.15 28.12
C GLU A 574 2.13 -18.07 29.05
N ARG A 575 2.36 -18.26 30.36
CA ARG A 575 1.30 -18.16 31.38
C ARG A 575 0.67 -16.77 31.40
N CYS A 576 1.47 -15.71 31.47
CA CYS A 576 0.95 -14.34 31.49
C CYS A 576 0.17 -13.98 30.22
N LEU A 577 0.62 -14.43 29.05
CA LEU A 577 -0.09 -14.23 27.78
C LEU A 577 -1.40 -15.04 27.72
N GLY A 578 -1.39 -16.28 28.23
CA GLY A 578 -2.60 -17.09 28.37
C GLY A 578 -3.63 -16.47 29.32
N ASP A 579 -3.19 -15.92 30.45
CA ASP A 579 -4.04 -15.19 31.39
C ASP A 579 -4.60 -13.91 30.75
N ALA A 580 -3.78 -13.15 30.02
CA ALA A 580 -4.23 -11.97 29.28
C ALA A 580 -5.34 -12.30 28.26
N LEU A 581 -5.15 -13.39 27.50
CA LEU A 581 -6.13 -13.85 26.51
C LEU A 581 -7.37 -14.50 27.14
N SER A 582 -7.27 -15.01 28.37
CA SER A 582 -8.43 -15.48 29.13
C SER A 582 -9.32 -14.31 29.59
N LEU A 583 -8.72 -13.16 29.90
CA LEU A 583 -9.44 -11.92 30.25
C LEU A 583 -10.01 -11.22 29.02
N ALA A 584 -9.23 -11.13 27.93
CA ALA A 584 -9.61 -10.48 26.68
C ALA A 584 -9.20 -11.35 25.48
N PRO A 585 -10.07 -12.27 25.02
CA PRO A 585 -9.76 -13.21 23.93
C PRO A 585 -9.45 -12.54 22.59
N ASP A 586 -9.91 -11.32 22.38
CA ASP A 586 -9.71 -10.49 21.18
C ASP A 586 -8.53 -9.52 21.29
N TYR A 587 -7.71 -9.60 22.36
CA TYR A 587 -6.61 -8.67 22.56
C TYR A 587 -5.43 -8.95 21.62
N ALA A 588 -5.34 -8.17 20.54
CA ALA A 588 -4.41 -8.38 19.44
C ALA A 588 -2.93 -8.34 19.85
N GLU A 589 -2.54 -7.42 20.73
CA GLU A 589 -1.16 -7.29 21.20
C GLU A 589 -0.70 -8.55 21.96
N ALA A 590 -1.58 -9.18 22.76
CA ALA A 590 -1.28 -10.44 23.42
C ALA A 590 -1.08 -11.60 22.42
N HIS A 591 -1.93 -11.69 21.39
CA HIS A 591 -1.76 -12.67 20.29
C HIS A 591 -0.44 -12.44 19.52
N ASN A 592 -0.07 -11.19 19.26
CA ASN A 592 1.21 -10.88 18.61
C ASN A 592 2.39 -11.32 19.48
N ASN A 593 2.37 -10.99 20.78
CA ASN A 593 3.44 -11.36 21.70
C ASN A 593 3.55 -12.89 21.87
N LEU A 594 2.42 -13.61 21.87
CA LEU A 594 2.36 -15.06 21.86
C LEU A 594 2.97 -15.65 20.57
N GLY A 595 2.69 -15.05 19.41
CA GLY A 595 3.33 -15.44 18.15
C GLY A 595 4.85 -15.26 18.18
N THR A 596 5.34 -14.16 18.75
CA THR A 596 6.78 -13.93 18.92
C THR A 596 7.42 -14.95 19.88
N LEU A 597 6.72 -15.33 20.94
CA LEU A 597 7.15 -16.41 21.84
C LEU A 597 7.27 -17.75 21.10
N HIS A 598 6.29 -18.11 20.27
CA HIS A 598 6.35 -19.31 19.45
C HIS A 598 7.49 -19.28 18.41
N LEU A 599 7.80 -18.12 17.81
CA LEU A 599 8.98 -17.97 16.95
C LEU A 599 10.28 -18.31 17.68
N VAL A 600 10.46 -17.81 18.91
CA VAL A 600 11.64 -18.10 19.74
C VAL A 600 11.76 -19.61 20.03
N ARG A 601 10.63 -20.29 20.26
CA ARG A 601 10.57 -21.75 20.45
C ARG A 601 10.63 -22.57 19.15
N LYS A 602 10.83 -21.93 17.99
CA LYS A 602 10.81 -22.58 16.65
C LYS A 602 9.51 -23.32 16.34
N GLN A 603 8.41 -22.89 16.95
CA GLN A 603 7.04 -23.39 16.80
C GLN A 603 6.33 -22.61 15.68
N LEU A 604 6.79 -22.78 14.44
CA LEU A 604 6.47 -21.88 13.33
C LEU A 604 4.96 -21.85 12.98
N GLN A 605 4.28 -23.00 13.02
CA GLN A 605 2.85 -23.09 12.72
C GLN A 605 1.99 -22.44 13.82
N GLN A 606 2.36 -22.61 15.10
CA GLN A 606 1.69 -21.88 16.19
C GLN A 606 1.93 -20.38 16.08
N ALA A 607 3.14 -19.95 15.69
CA ALA A 607 3.45 -18.55 15.46
C ALA A 607 2.55 -17.94 14.37
N VAL A 608 2.41 -18.62 13.22
CA VAL A 608 1.50 -18.20 12.14
C VAL A 608 0.06 -18.07 12.65
N ALA A 609 -0.44 -19.04 13.43
CA ALA A 609 -1.79 -19.01 13.97
C ALA A 609 -2.02 -17.84 14.95
N ALA A 610 -1.05 -17.58 15.82
CA ALA A 610 -1.10 -16.48 16.77
C ALA A 610 -1.04 -15.11 16.08
N PHE A 611 -0.12 -14.90 15.13
CA PHE A 611 -0.09 -13.65 14.34
C PHE A 611 -1.34 -13.47 13.49
N SER A 612 -1.87 -14.54 12.89
CA SER A 612 -3.13 -14.49 12.14
C SER A 612 -4.31 -14.10 13.05
N SER A 613 -4.31 -14.54 14.30
CA SER A 613 -5.30 -14.12 15.31
C SER A 613 -5.13 -12.65 15.66
N ALA A 614 -3.90 -12.17 15.89
CA ALA A 614 -3.62 -10.75 16.11
C ALA A 614 -4.14 -9.88 14.95
N ILE A 615 -3.87 -10.29 13.70
CA ILE A 615 -4.35 -9.61 12.49
C ILE A 615 -5.87 -9.70 12.34
N ARG A 616 -6.50 -10.82 12.73
CA ARG A 616 -7.96 -10.94 12.69
C ARG A 616 -8.64 -9.91 13.59
N PHE A 617 -8.09 -9.66 14.77
CA PHE A 617 -8.65 -8.70 15.73
C PHE A 617 -8.21 -7.26 15.46
N LYS A 618 -7.02 -7.07 14.91
CA LYS A 618 -6.46 -5.76 14.54
C LYS A 618 -5.79 -5.81 13.16
N PRO A 619 -6.58 -5.73 12.06
CA PRO A 619 -6.08 -5.92 10.70
C PRO A 619 -4.96 -4.99 10.27
N GLU A 620 -4.89 -3.80 10.85
CA GLU A 620 -3.90 -2.75 10.57
C GLU A 620 -2.60 -2.89 11.37
N MET A 621 -2.47 -3.91 12.22
CA MET A 621 -1.29 -4.11 13.07
C MET A 621 -0.05 -4.50 12.25
N ALA A 622 0.67 -3.50 11.75
CA ALA A 622 1.85 -3.66 10.89
C ALA A 622 2.92 -4.60 11.50
N MET A 623 3.12 -4.55 12.82
CA MET A 623 4.06 -5.44 13.51
C MET A 623 3.65 -6.92 13.44
N ALA A 624 2.35 -7.23 13.55
CA ALA A 624 1.86 -8.59 13.45
C ALA A 624 2.00 -9.14 12.01
N HIS A 625 1.74 -8.31 11.00
CA HIS A 625 2.01 -8.66 9.59
C HIS A 625 3.50 -8.88 9.32
N PHE A 626 4.36 -8.02 9.87
CA PHE A 626 5.81 -8.19 9.75
C PHE A 626 6.26 -9.51 10.37
N ASN A 627 5.84 -9.78 11.61
CA ASN A 627 6.17 -11.02 12.30
C ASN A 627 5.59 -12.27 11.61
N LEU A 628 4.40 -12.17 11.03
CA LEU A 628 3.81 -13.21 10.19
C LEU A 628 4.66 -13.47 8.94
N GLY A 629 5.15 -12.40 8.29
CA GLY A 629 6.07 -12.51 7.15
C GLY A 629 7.37 -13.20 7.52
N VAL A 630 7.92 -12.90 8.70
CA VAL A 630 9.09 -13.61 9.25
C VAL A 630 8.78 -15.09 9.44
N ALA A 631 7.63 -15.43 10.04
CA ALA A 631 7.21 -16.82 10.24
C ALA A 631 7.06 -17.58 8.92
N TYR A 632 6.41 -16.98 7.91
CA TYR A 632 6.27 -17.60 6.59
C TYR A 632 7.60 -17.77 5.87
N ARG A 633 8.55 -16.83 6.03
CA ARG A 633 9.89 -16.96 5.47
C ARG A 633 10.65 -18.13 6.09
N GLU A 634 10.56 -18.33 7.40
CA GLU A 634 11.15 -19.50 8.08
C GLU A 634 10.50 -20.82 7.64
N LEU A 635 9.21 -20.79 7.27
CA LEU A 635 8.49 -21.91 6.65
C LEU A 635 8.78 -22.10 5.15
N ASN A 636 9.66 -21.29 4.56
CA ASN A 636 9.95 -21.24 3.12
C ASN A 636 8.70 -21.00 2.24
N GLN A 637 7.69 -20.31 2.77
CA GLN A 637 6.48 -19.90 2.05
C GLN A 637 6.62 -18.44 1.58
N LEU A 638 7.41 -18.23 0.53
CA LEU A 638 7.89 -16.89 0.16
C LEU A 638 6.80 -15.96 -0.36
N GLU A 639 5.81 -16.47 -1.08
CA GLU A 639 4.67 -15.67 -1.57
C GLU A 639 3.84 -15.15 -0.40
N ASN A 640 3.58 -16.01 0.59
CA ASN A 640 2.89 -15.64 1.82
C ASN A 640 3.72 -14.65 2.65
N ALA A 641 5.04 -14.86 2.72
CA ALA A 641 5.95 -13.95 3.41
C ALA A 641 5.95 -12.56 2.77
N ALA A 642 6.08 -12.48 1.44
CA ALA A 642 6.05 -11.24 0.70
C ALA A 642 4.70 -10.52 0.85
N LEU A 643 3.57 -11.24 0.77
CA LEU A 643 2.26 -10.65 1.00
C LEU A 643 2.12 -10.09 2.42
N ALA A 644 2.59 -10.82 3.43
CA ALA A 644 2.56 -10.35 4.81
C ALA A 644 3.46 -9.12 5.01
N PHE A 645 4.67 -9.09 4.43
CA PHE A 645 5.52 -7.88 4.47
C PHE A 645 4.91 -6.71 3.70
N GLN A 646 4.24 -6.94 2.57
CA GLN A 646 3.49 -5.90 1.85
C GLN A 646 2.38 -5.31 2.72
N ASN A 647 1.64 -6.14 3.46
CA ASN A 647 0.61 -5.67 4.38
C ASN A 647 1.23 -4.90 5.57
N ALA A 648 2.40 -5.33 6.07
CA ALA A 648 3.12 -4.59 7.09
C ALA A 648 3.55 -3.19 6.62
N VAL A 649 4.06 -3.10 5.39
CA VAL A 649 4.39 -1.83 4.72
C VAL A 649 3.14 -0.98 4.47
N ALA A 650 2.02 -1.58 4.06
CA ALA A 650 0.77 -0.86 3.86
C ALA A 650 0.26 -0.23 5.18
N GLY A 651 0.30 -0.97 6.28
CA GLY A 651 -0.12 -0.47 7.60
C GLY A 651 0.86 0.54 8.23
N ARG A 652 2.14 0.50 7.86
CA ARG A 652 3.16 1.47 8.29
C ARG A 652 4.16 1.72 7.15
N PRO A 653 3.90 2.71 6.26
CA PRO A 653 4.74 2.98 5.08
C PRO A 653 6.18 3.36 5.38
N GLU A 654 6.48 3.73 6.62
CA GLU A 654 7.83 4.10 7.09
C GLU A 654 8.55 2.94 7.79
N PHE A 655 8.01 1.71 7.73
CA PHE A 655 8.54 0.54 8.43
C PHE A 655 9.73 -0.08 7.67
N ALA A 656 10.91 0.50 7.85
CA ALA A 656 12.12 0.14 7.13
C ALA A 656 12.50 -1.35 7.23
N GLU A 657 12.29 -2.02 8.38
CA GLU A 657 12.54 -3.46 8.53
C GLU A 657 11.63 -4.31 7.65
N ALA A 658 10.36 -3.90 7.50
CA ALA A 658 9.39 -4.58 6.64
C ALA A 658 9.73 -4.40 5.16
N HIS A 659 10.11 -3.18 4.74
CA HIS A 659 10.59 -2.93 3.38
C HIS A 659 11.83 -3.75 3.03
N ALA A 660 12.86 -3.72 3.89
CA ALA A 660 14.07 -4.50 3.66
C ALA A 660 13.79 -6.01 3.60
N SER A 661 12.86 -6.51 4.43
CA SER A 661 12.44 -7.92 4.43
C SER A 661 11.61 -8.30 3.21
N LEU A 662 10.75 -7.40 2.73
CA LEU A 662 10.03 -7.54 1.47
C LEU A 662 10.99 -7.60 0.29
N GLY A 663 11.97 -6.71 0.25
CA GLY A 663 13.02 -6.69 -0.75
C GLY A 663 13.76 -8.03 -0.84
N MET A 664 14.19 -8.57 0.30
CA MET A 664 14.83 -9.89 0.36
C MET A 664 13.91 -11.02 -0.14
N ALA A 665 12.62 -10.99 0.21
CA ALA A 665 11.66 -12.00 -0.28
C ALA A 665 11.49 -11.93 -1.80
N TRP A 666 11.36 -10.72 -2.36
CA TRP A 666 11.29 -10.51 -3.82
C TRP A 666 12.57 -10.90 -4.55
N LEU A 667 13.74 -10.58 -3.99
CA LEU A 667 15.02 -11.03 -4.55
C LEU A 667 15.08 -12.56 -4.63
N LEU A 668 14.66 -13.26 -3.58
CA LEU A 668 14.69 -14.72 -3.52
C LEU A 668 13.71 -15.37 -4.53
N MET A 669 12.59 -14.71 -4.81
CA MET A 669 11.65 -15.09 -5.88
C MET A 669 12.10 -14.65 -7.28
N GLY A 670 13.28 -14.05 -7.44
CA GLY A 670 13.81 -13.60 -8.73
C GLY A 670 13.24 -12.27 -9.25
N ARG A 671 12.40 -11.59 -8.46
CA ARG A 671 11.87 -10.24 -8.75
C ARG A 671 12.90 -9.17 -8.41
N MET A 672 14.00 -9.16 -9.17
CA MET A 672 15.21 -8.42 -8.80
C MET A 672 15.04 -6.90 -8.78
N ARG A 673 14.31 -6.32 -9.73
CA ARG A 673 14.11 -4.86 -9.78
C ARG A 673 13.36 -4.36 -8.56
N GLU A 674 12.22 -4.97 -8.29
CA GLU A 674 11.40 -4.61 -7.13
C GLU A 674 12.13 -4.95 -5.83
N GLY A 675 12.80 -6.10 -5.80
CA GLY A 675 13.57 -6.55 -4.64
C GLY A 675 14.68 -5.60 -4.23
N PHE A 676 15.50 -5.13 -5.18
CA PHE A 676 16.56 -4.16 -4.90
C PHE A 676 16.02 -2.77 -4.54
N ALA A 677 14.92 -2.34 -5.17
CA ALA A 677 14.27 -1.07 -4.82
C ALA A 677 13.79 -1.04 -3.36
N GLU A 678 13.12 -2.11 -2.91
CA GLU A 678 12.68 -2.21 -1.51
C GLU A 678 13.84 -2.41 -0.54
N TYR A 679 14.89 -3.10 -0.97
CA TYR A 679 16.07 -3.34 -0.15
C TYR A 679 16.86 -2.05 0.16
N GLU A 680 16.67 -0.95 -0.59
CA GLU A 680 17.29 0.36 -0.27
C GLU A 680 16.82 0.92 1.08
N TRP A 681 15.66 0.50 1.59
CA TRP A 681 15.18 0.89 2.92
C TRP A 681 16.09 0.44 4.06
N ARG A 682 16.99 -0.53 3.84
CA ARG A 682 18.04 -0.90 4.80
C ARG A 682 18.89 0.30 5.24
N LEU A 683 19.05 1.30 4.36
CA LEU A 683 19.81 2.52 4.66
C LEU A 683 19.12 3.41 5.69
N ARG A 684 17.81 3.25 5.94
CA ARG A 684 17.12 3.91 7.06
C ARG A 684 17.38 3.22 8.39
N LEU A 685 17.62 1.90 8.37
CA LEU A 685 17.98 1.12 9.57
C LEU A 685 19.42 1.40 10.00
N LYS A 686 20.31 1.54 9.03
CA LYS A 686 21.72 1.87 9.23
C LYS A 686 22.10 2.97 8.25
N PRO A 687 22.07 4.25 8.69
CA PRO A 687 22.41 5.38 7.86
C PRO A 687 23.77 5.23 7.18
N PRO A 688 23.95 5.85 6.00
CA PRO A 688 25.22 5.85 5.28
C PRO A 688 26.37 6.33 6.17
N ARG A 689 27.53 5.68 6.05
CA ARG A 689 28.71 5.97 6.88
C ARG A 689 29.30 7.36 6.62
N HIS A 690 29.13 7.86 5.40
CA HIS A 690 29.78 9.08 4.92
C HIS A 690 28.79 10.23 4.79
N PRO A 691 29.15 11.44 5.26
CA PRO A 691 28.36 12.64 5.00
C PRO A 691 28.49 13.07 3.54
N GLY A 692 27.51 13.83 3.05
CA GLY A 692 27.50 14.35 1.68
C GLY A 692 26.49 13.66 0.77
N PRO A 693 26.43 14.08 -0.51
CA PRO A 693 25.40 13.64 -1.43
C PRO A 693 25.54 12.15 -1.76
N GLN A 694 24.43 11.42 -1.62
CA GLN A 694 24.34 10.06 -2.13
C GLN A 694 24.22 10.10 -3.65
N TRP A 695 24.96 9.23 -4.31
CA TRP A 695 24.91 9.12 -5.76
C TRP A 695 23.60 8.50 -6.20
N ASP A 696 22.89 9.18 -7.09
CA ASP A 696 21.57 8.82 -7.63
C ASP A 696 21.66 8.05 -8.96
N GLY A 697 22.88 7.73 -9.42
CA GLY A 697 23.13 7.06 -10.69
C GLY A 697 23.47 8.02 -11.83
N LEU A 698 23.43 9.33 -11.63
CA LEU A 698 23.80 10.31 -12.65
C LEU A 698 25.30 10.23 -12.98
N ILE A 699 25.62 9.96 -14.25
CA ILE A 699 26.99 9.94 -14.74
C ILE A 699 27.51 11.36 -14.96
N VAL A 700 28.57 11.73 -14.25
CA VAL A 700 29.27 13.00 -14.42
C VAL A 700 30.75 12.72 -14.74
N PRO A 701 31.17 12.79 -16.02
CA PRO A 701 32.55 12.53 -16.40
C PRO A 701 33.54 13.40 -15.62
N GLY A 702 34.61 12.77 -15.11
CA GLY A 702 35.62 13.40 -14.27
C GLY A 702 35.28 13.49 -12.78
N ALA A 703 34.01 13.33 -12.38
CA ALA A 703 33.63 13.33 -10.97
C ALA A 703 34.16 12.08 -10.25
N THR A 704 34.48 12.22 -8.97
CA THR A 704 34.95 11.17 -8.08
C THR A 704 33.77 10.57 -7.30
N LEU A 705 33.47 9.31 -7.57
CA LEU A 705 32.49 8.54 -6.82
C LEU A 705 33.19 7.68 -5.76
N LEU A 706 32.82 7.86 -4.49
CA LEU A 706 33.20 6.95 -3.42
C LEU A 706 32.21 5.78 -3.33
N VAL A 707 32.68 4.57 -3.60
CA VAL A 707 31.91 3.34 -3.40
C VAL A 707 32.40 2.64 -2.13
N HIS A 708 31.54 2.47 -1.14
CA HIS A 708 31.92 1.91 0.17
C HIS A 708 31.23 0.56 0.44
N PHE A 709 31.98 -0.37 1.03
CA PHE A 709 31.48 -1.72 1.33
C PHE A 709 30.78 -1.74 2.70
N GLU A 710 29.64 -2.43 2.79
CA GLU A 710 28.81 -2.49 4.00
C GLU A 710 28.59 -3.90 4.58
N GLN A 711 28.92 -4.96 3.83
CA GLN A 711 28.64 -6.36 4.18
C GLN A 711 29.88 -7.27 4.00
N GLY A 712 29.67 -8.59 3.95
CA GLY A 712 30.72 -9.60 3.87
C GLY A 712 31.51 -9.60 2.56
N TYR A 713 32.59 -10.39 2.53
CA TYR A 713 33.51 -10.44 1.39
C TYR A 713 32.87 -10.99 0.10
N GLY A 714 31.90 -11.91 0.21
CA GLY A 714 31.17 -12.43 -0.97
C GLY A 714 30.40 -11.32 -1.70
N ASP A 715 29.69 -10.49 -0.95
CA ASP A 715 28.92 -9.36 -1.48
C ASP A 715 29.83 -8.35 -2.17
N ALA A 716 30.93 -8.02 -1.51
CA ALA A 716 31.97 -7.15 -2.04
C ALA A 716 32.47 -7.65 -3.41
N ILE A 717 32.84 -8.93 -3.49
CA ILE A 717 33.34 -9.55 -4.73
C ILE A 717 32.25 -9.58 -5.79
N GLN A 718 31.03 -9.96 -5.45
CA GLN A 718 29.94 -10.08 -6.42
C GLN A 718 29.56 -8.74 -7.04
N PHE A 719 29.38 -7.70 -6.22
CA PHE A 719 28.89 -6.40 -6.67
C PHE A 719 29.99 -5.46 -7.19
N ALA A 720 31.28 -5.78 -6.97
CA ALA A 720 32.37 -5.08 -7.65
C ALA A 720 32.25 -5.14 -9.19
N ARG A 721 31.47 -6.07 -9.75
CA ARG A 721 31.17 -6.17 -11.19
C ARG A 721 30.56 -4.91 -11.81
N TYR A 722 29.94 -4.04 -11.01
CA TYR A 722 29.32 -2.81 -11.51
C TYR A 722 30.35 -1.69 -11.69
N LEU A 723 31.50 -1.75 -11.00
CA LEU A 723 32.53 -0.70 -11.02
C LEU A 723 33.06 -0.42 -12.45
N PRO A 724 33.35 -1.44 -13.30
CA PRO A 724 33.77 -1.20 -14.68
C PRO A 724 32.75 -0.40 -15.52
N PHE A 725 31.45 -0.56 -15.25
CA PHE A 725 30.42 0.18 -15.98
C PHE A 725 30.43 1.66 -15.60
N ILE A 726 30.70 1.98 -14.35
CA ILE A 726 30.83 3.37 -13.87
C ILE A 726 32.10 4.00 -14.44
N ALA A 727 33.23 3.31 -14.36
CA ALA A 727 34.53 3.81 -14.83
C ALA A 727 34.55 4.09 -16.35
N ARG A 728 33.96 3.21 -17.17
CA ARG A 728 33.87 3.40 -18.64
C ARG A 728 33.04 4.62 -19.04
N GLN A 729 32.17 5.09 -18.15
CA GLN A 729 31.37 6.29 -18.36
C GLN A 729 32.11 7.58 -17.95
N GLY A 730 33.39 7.46 -17.56
CA GLY A 730 34.30 8.57 -17.33
C GLY A 730 34.37 9.06 -15.88
N MET A 731 33.73 8.37 -14.93
CA MET A 731 33.84 8.71 -13.50
C MET A 731 35.10 8.09 -12.88
N ARG A 732 35.71 8.80 -11.93
CA ARG A 732 36.81 8.29 -11.10
C ARG A 732 36.21 7.49 -9.95
N VAL A 733 36.47 6.19 -9.90
CA VAL A 733 35.89 5.29 -8.89
C VAL A 733 36.91 5.08 -7.78
N VAL A 734 36.59 5.58 -6.59
CA VAL A 734 37.36 5.34 -5.36
C VAL A 734 36.61 4.32 -4.52
N VAL A 735 37.29 3.27 -4.08
CA VAL A 735 36.65 2.20 -3.31
C VAL A 735 37.15 2.20 -1.87
N GLN A 736 36.23 2.13 -0.90
CA GLN A 736 36.56 1.86 0.49
C GLN A 736 36.15 0.43 0.87
N CYS A 737 37.13 -0.41 1.24
CA CYS A 737 36.89 -1.81 1.56
C CYS A 737 37.77 -2.35 2.69
N ALA A 738 37.44 -3.57 3.14
CA ALA A 738 38.21 -4.28 4.15
C ALA A 738 39.65 -4.56 3.68
N PRO A 739 40.65 -4.55 4.58
CA PRO A 739 42.07 -4.79 4.25
C PRO A 739 42.30 -6.05 3.42
N ALA A 740 41.58 -7.14 3.73
CA ALA A 740 41.72 -8.42 3.04
C ALA A 740 41.40 -8.38 1.53
N LEU A 741 40.60 -7.41 1.08
CA LEU A 741 40.18 -7.25 -0.32
C LEU A 741 40.94 -6.15 -1.06
N GLN A 742 41.70 -5.29 -0.37
CA GLN A 742 42.24 -4.07 -0.98
C GLN A 742 43.10 -4.35 -2.20
N ASN A 743 44.01 -5.32 -2.12
CA ASN A 743 44.91 -5.66 -3.23
C ASN A 743 44.12 -6.19 -4.43
N LEU A 744 43.14 -7.05 -4.19
CA LEU A 744 42.29 -7.63 -5.23
C LEU A 744 41.47 -6.56 -5.97
N ILE A 745 40.90 -5.59 -5.24
CA ILE A 745 40.10 -4.51 -5.81
C ILE A 745 40.99 -3.46 -6.49
N ARG A 746 42.20 -3.21 -5.96
CA ARG A 746 43.17 -2.26 -6.53
C ARG A 746 43.64 -2.68 -7.92
N ASP A 747 43.74 -3.98 -8.16
CA ASP A 747 44.17 -4.53 -9.45
C ASP A 747 43.06 -4.49 -10.52
N MET A 748 41.85 -4.00 -10.19
CA MET A 748 40.79 -3.78 -11.18
C MET A 748 41.05 -2.51 -11.98
N GLU A 749 41.07 -2.60 -13.31
CA GLU A 749 41.24 -1.45 -14.23
C GLU A 749 40.22 -0.32 -13.96
N ALA A 750 39.03 -0.69 -13.50
CA ALA A 750 37.94 0.23 -13.20
C ALA A 750 38.17 1.11 -11.96
N VAL A 751 39.13 0.78 -11.10
CA VAL A 751 39.28 1.40 -9.78
C VAL A 751 40.47 2.36 -9.79
N THR A 752 40.21 3.62 -9.45
CA THR A 752 41.23 4.68 -9.40
C THR A 752 42.09 4.58 -8.15
N ALA A 753 41.48 4.30 -7.00
CA ALA A 753 42.17 4.16 -5.71
C ALA A 753 41.35 3.31 -4.74
N VAL A 754 42.03 2.68 -3.78
CA VAL A 754 41.42 1.84 -2.74
C VAL A 754 41.91 2.26 -1.36
N TYR A 755 40.98 2.39 -0.42
CA TYR A 755 41.26 2.80 0.96
C TYR A 755 40.64 1.83 1.98
N GLY A 756 41.31 1.67 3.11
CA GLY A 756 40.77 1.00 4.29
C GLY A 756 39.71 1.81 5.02
N PHE A 757 39.02 1.15 5.96
CA PHE A 757 37.99 1.78 6.78
C PHE A 757 38.53 2.84 7.76
N GLU A 758 39.80 2.74 8.14
CA GLU A 758 40.49 3.65 9.07
C GLU A 758 41.38 4.67 8.35
N GLU A 759 41.49 4.57 7.02
CA GLU A 759 42.32 5.47 6.22
C GLU A 759 41.57 6.75 5.88
N GLN A 760 42.30 7.87 5.79
CA GLN A 760 41.73 9.15 5.38
C GLN A 760 41.36 9.10 3.90
N LEU A 761 40.08 9.32 3.62
CA LEU A 761 39.56 9.32 2.26
C LEU A 761 39.94 10.60 1.50
N PRO A 762 40.16 10.51 0.18
CA PRO A 762 40.33 11.68 -0.66
C PRO A 762 38.99 12.43 -0.81
N PRO A 763 39.00 13.71 -1.25
CA PRO A 763 37.76 14.39 -1.61
C PRO A 763 36.99 13.62 -2.69
N PHE A 764 35.67 13.50 -2.52
CA PHE A 764 34.75 12.86 -3.45
C PHE A 764 33.53 13.75 -3.68
N ASP A 765 32.92 13.62 -4.86
CA ASP A 765 31.77 14.44 -5.28
C ASP A 765 30.43 13.84 -4.85
N ALA A 766 30.35 12.50 -4.79
CA ALA A 766 29.21 11.74 -4.29
C ALA A 766 29.66 10.38 -3.74
N HIS A 767 28.80 9.69 -2.99
CA HIS A 767 29.08 8.35 -2.47
C HIS A 767 27.88 7.41 -2.58
N CYS A 768 28.14 6.11 -2.65
CA CYS A 768 27.10 5.09 -2.54
C CYS A 768 27.60 3.80 -1.87
N ALA A 769 26.68 3.08 -1.24
CA ALA A 769 26.94 1.72 -0.79
C ALA A 769 27.05 0.78 -1.99
N LEU A 770 27.99 -0.17 -1.95
CA LEU A 770 28.19 -1.11 -3.06
C LEU A 770 26.92 -1.93 -3.39
N LEU A 771 26.14 -2.31 -2.38
CA LEU A 771 24.90 -3.08 -2.58
C LEU A 771 23.72 -2.24 -3.09
N SER A 772 23.88 -0.91 -3.21
CA SER A 772 22.89 -0.05 -3.87
C SER A 772 23.07 -0.02 -5.39
N LEU A 773 24.23 -0.45 -5.91
CA LEU A 773 24.50 -0.46 -7.36
C LEU A 773 23.47 -1.27 -8.16
N PRO A 774 23.01 -2.46 -7.76
CA PRO A 774 21.95 -3.17 -8.48
C PRO A 774 20.65 -2.38 -8.62
N SER A 775 20.26 -1.62 -7.59
CA SER A 775 19.07 -0.76 -7.63
C SER A 775 19.27 0.40 -8.61
N LEU A 776 20.41 1.08 -8.50
CA LEU A 776 20.79 2.22 -9.37
C LEU A 776 20.90 1.81 -10.85
N PHE A 777 21.34 0.58 -11.14
CA PHE A 777 21.40 0.02 -12.48
C PHE A 777 20.11 -0.71 -12.91
N GLN A 778 19.05 -0.68 -12.07
CA GLN A 778 17.76 -1.35 -12.31
C GLN A 778 17.90 -2.82 -12.71
N THR A 779 18.78 -3.53 -12.01
CA THR A 779 19.16 -4.91 -12.30
C THR A 779 17.92 -5.81 -12.29
N ALA A 780 17.71 -6.50 -13.41
CA ALA A 780 16.76 -7.59 -13.58
C ALA A 780 17.54 -8.88 -13.86
N LEU A 781 16.89 -10.04 -13.71
CA LEU A 781 17.52 -11.35 -13.90
C LEU A 781 18.18 -11.51 -15.28
N ASP A 782 17.55 -10.97 -16.32
CA ASP A 782 18.03 -10.95 -17.71
C ASP A 782 19.08 -9.86 -18.00
N LYS A 783 19.32 -8.96 -17.05
CA LYS A 783 20.21 -7.80 -17.17
C LYS A 783 21.37 -7.80 -16.18
N ILE A 784 21.62 -8.92 -15.51
CA ILE A 784 22.79 -9.05 -14.64
C ILE A 784 24.04 -8.88 -15.50
N PRO A 785 25.01 -8.03 -15.09
CA PRO A 785 26.28 -7.92 -15.80
C PRO A 785 27.11 -9.20 -15.60
N VAL A 786 26.96 -10.17 -16.49
CA VAL A 786 27.61 -11.50 -16.41
C VAL A 786 29.03 -11.54 -17.02
N ASN A 787 29.58 -10.38 -17.39
CA ASN A 787 30.93 -10.29 -17.95
C ASN A 787 31.97 -10.69 -16.91
N VAL A 788 32.53 -11.89 -17.07
CA VAL A 788 33.64 -12.43 -16.27
C VAL A 788 34.81 -12.79 -17.21
N PRO A 789 36.06 -12.66 -16.75
CA PRO A 789 36.46 -12.17 -15.44
C PRO A 789 36.37 -10.64 -15.33
N TYR A 790 36.01 -10.14 -14.14
CA TYR A 790 36.13 -8.72 -13.79
C TYR A 790 37.14 -8.48 -12.65
N LEU A 791 37.75 -9.56 -12.15
CA LEU A 791 38.88 -9.54 -11.23
C LEU A 791 40.10 -10.17 -11.92
N ASN A 792 41.28 -9.69 -11.57
CA ASN A 792 42.53 -10.13 -12.19
C ASN A 792 43.27 -11.14 -11.32
N ILE A 793 43.98 -12.07 -11.98
CA ILE A 793 44.91 -12.99 -11.32
C ILE A 793 46.32 -12.40 -11.43
N SER A 794 46.96 -12.18 -10.28
CA SER A 794 48.35 -11.72 -10.23
C SER A 794 49.28 -12.70 -10.95
N VAL A 795 50.01 -12.22 -11.95
CA VAL A 795 50.96 -13.02 -12.75
C VAL A 795 52.07 -13.59 -11.88
N GLU A 796 52.64 -12.75 -11.00
CA GLU A 796 53.73 -13.12 -10.09
C GLU A 796 53.29 -14.23 -9.11
N LYS A 797 52.15 -14.03 -8.44
CA LYS A 797 51.60 -15.02 -7.50
C LYS A 797 51.15 -16.29 -8.22
N SER A 798 50.64 -16.18 -9.43
CA SER A 798 50.27 -17.34 -10.26
C SER A 798 51.49 -18.21 -10.57
N ALA A 799 52.65 -17.61 -10.88
CA ALA A 799 53.88 -18.36 -11.10
C ALA A 799 54.32 -19.13 -9.85
N VAL A 800 54.26 -18.49 -8.67
CA VAL A 800 54.58 -19.13 -7.38
C VAL A 800 53.68 -20.33 -7.12
N TRP A 801 52.37 -20.20 -7.35
CA TRP A 801 51.43 -21.32 -7.16
C TRP A 801 51.62 -22.45 -8.19
N ARG A 802 51.96 -22.10 -9.42
CA ARG A 802 52.26 -23.10 -10.46
C ARG A 802 53.46 -23.96 -10.09
N GLU A 803 54.52 -23.34 -9.56
CA GLU A 803 55.70 -24.04 -9.08
C GLU A 803 55.37 -24.94 -7.87
N ARG A 804 54.62 -24.40 -6.89
CA ARG A 804 54.21 -25.16 -5.69
C ARG A 804 53.37 -26.40 -6.03
N LEU A 805 52.53 -26.31 -7.05
CA LEU A 805 51.66 -27.41 -7.47
C LEU A 805 52.26 -28.28 -8.58
N ALA A 806 53.52 -28.05 -8.96
CA ALA A 806 54.18 -28.77 -10.05
C ALA A 806 54.34 -30.27 -9.76
N CYS A 807 54.49 -30.67 -8.48
CA CYS A 807 54.54 -32.08 -8.08
C CYS A 807 53.21 -32.83 -8.31
N TYR A 808 52.12 -32.10 -8.55
CA TYR A 808 50.80 -32.63 -8.92
C TYR A 808 50.50 -32.40 -10.41
N ALA A 809 51.52 -32.23 -11.26
CA ALA A 809 51.34 -32.20 -12.70
C ALA A 809 50.75 -33.54 -13.19
N GLY A 810 49.77 -33.48 -14.11
CA GLY A 810 49.09 -34.67 -14.64
C GLY A 810 47.88 -35.15 -13.83
N THR A 811 47.56 -34.54 -12.69
CA THR A 811 46.29 -34.76 -11.98
C THR A 811 45.31 -33.60 -12.20
N ILE A 812 44.01 -33.89 -12.06
CA ILE A 812 42.95 -32.87 -11.98
C ILE A 812 43.00 -32.24 -10.58
N LYS A 813 43.20 -30.93 -10.50
CA LYS A 813 43.33 -30.18 -9.24
C LYS A 813 41.99 -29.57 -8.86
N ILE A 814 41.42 -30.04 -7.75
CA ILE A 814 40.11 -29.56 -7.26
C ILE A 814 40.30 -28.87 -5.91
N GLY A 815 39.88 -27.61 -5.83
CA GLY A 815 39.85 -26.86 -4.59
C GLY A 815 38.59 -27.13 -3.79
N LEU A 816 38.70 -27.32 -2.46
CA LEU A 816 37.56 -27.59 -1.57
C LEU A 816 37.45 -26.53 -0.47
N CYS A 817 36.27 -25.92 -0.31
CA CYS A 817 35.93 -25.05 0.82
C CYS A 817 34.59 -25.50 1.43
N TRP A 818 34.63 -26.08 2.63
CA TRP A 818 33.47 -26.76 3.25
C TRP A 818 32.76 -25.93 4.31
N GLN A 819 33.35 -24.80 4.74
CA GLN A 819 32.79 -23.93 5.78
C GLN A 819 33.03 -22.45 5.51
N GLY A 820 32.08 -21.63 5.94
CA GLY A 820 32.21 -20.18 5.90
C GLY A 820 32.86 -19.60 7.15
N ASN A 821 32.41 -18.39 7.51
CA ASN A 821 32.87 -17.70 8.71
C ASN A 821 31.97 -18.06 9.89
N ALA A 822 32.51 -18.74 10.89
CA ALA A 822 31.78 -19.16 12.09
C ALA A 822 31.14 -18.00 12.89
N ARG A 823 31.59 -16.75 12.71
CA ARG A 823 30.96 -15.57 13.33
C ARG A 823 29.67 -15.13 12.63
N HIS A 824 29.37 -15.69 11.46
CA HIS A 824 28.15 -15.41 10.73
C HIS A 824 27.00 -16.26 11.28
N GLY A 825 25.88 -15.65 11.66
CA GLY A 825 24.80 -16.34 12.38
C GLY A 825 24.20 -17.56 11.65
N ALA A 826 24.21 -17.56 10.31
CA ALA A 826 23.72 -18.67 9.49
C ALA A 826 24.79 -19.70 9.09
N ASP A 827 26.02 -19.60 9.60
CA ASP A 827 27.13 -20.44 9.12
C ASP A 827 26.93 -21.93 9.42
N SER A 828 26.37 -22.24 10.59
CA SER A 828 26.04 -23.62 10.99
C SER A 828 25.11 -24.33 10.02
N GLU A 829 24.26 -23.60 9.30
CA GLU A 829 23.28 -24.16 8.37
C GLU A 829 23.82 -24.32 6.95
N ARG A 830 24.96 -23.70 6.61
CA ARG A 830 25.60 -23.79 5.28
C ARG A 830 26.92 -24.56 5.29
N SER A 831 27.46 -24.87 6.46
CA SER A 831 28.73 -25.55 6.67
C SER A 831 28.56 -27.08 6.65
N ILE A 832 29.53 -27.79 6.09
CA ILE A 832 29.52 -29.26 5.94
C ILE A 832 30.67 -29.86 6.75
N GLU A 833 30.42 -30.97 7.42
CA GLU A 833 31.46 -31.73 8.10
C GLU A 833 32.44 -32.34 7.08
N LEU A 834 33.74 -32.08 7.26
CA LEU A 834 34.77 -32.42 6.26
C LEU A 834 34.78 -33.91 5.88
N LEU A 835 34.54 -34.81 6.84
CA LEU A 835 34.53 -36.25 6.60
C LEU A 835 33.40 -36.73 5.68
N GLN A 836 32.36 -35.93 5.43
CA GLN A 836 31.31 -36.29 4.47
C GLN A 836 31.86 -36.39 3.03
N PHE A 837 32.98 -35.74 2.74
CA PHE A 837 33.64 -35.79 1.44
C PHE A 837 34.57 -37.01 1.25
N GLU A 838 34.59 -37.99 2.18
CA GLU A 838 35.55 -39.10 2.17
C GLU A 838 35.55 -39.95 0.89
N GLN A 839 34.38 -40.26 0.33
CA GLN A 839 34.30 -41.06 -0.89
C GLN A 839 34.85 -40.32 -2.11
N MET A 840 34.60 -39.02 -2.17
CA MET A 840 35.01 -38.15 -3.27
C MET A 840 36.52 -37.83 -3.20
N ALA A 841 37.07 -37.66 -2.00
CA ALA A 841 38.49 -37.41 -1.79
C ALA A 841 39.39 -38.57 -2.27
N LYS A 842 38.87 -39.80 -2.29
CA LYS A 842 39.59 -41.02 -2.72
C LYS A 842 39.53 -41.28 -4.24
N MET A 843 39.04 -40.33 -5.02
CA MET A 843 38.89 -40.47 -6.47
C MET A 843 40.26 -40.55 -7.19
N PRO A 844 40.54 -41.59 -7.99
CA PRO A 844 41.82 -41.73 -8.69
C PRO A 844 42.07 -40.57 -9.67
N GLY A 845 43.31 -40.11 -9.77
CA GLY A 845 43.70 -39.06 -10.73
C GLY A 845 43.33 -37.63 -10.32
N VAL A 846 42.77 -37.44 -9.12
CA VAL A 846 42.41 -36.13 -8.56
C VAL A 846 43.34 -35.75 -7.42
N THR A 847 43.77 -34.49 -7.40
CA THR A 847 44.43 -33.87 -6.24
C THR A 847 43.49 -32.86 -5.61
N TRP A 848 43.08 -33.12 -4.37
CA TRP A 848 42.23 -32.24 -3.60
C TRP A 848 43.05 -31.23 -2.80
N ILE A 849 42.75 -29.95 -2.96
CA ILE A 849 43.48 -28.84 -2.34
C ILE A 849 42.52 -28.08 -1.42
N SER A 850 42.93 -27.85 -0.17
CA SER A 850 42.15 -27.06 0.78
C SER A 850 42.12 -25.58 0.35
N LEU A 851 40.94 -25.01 0.20
CA LEU A 851 40.74 -23.55 0.06
C LEU A 851 40.27 -22.90 1.36
N GLN A 852 40.24 -23.65 2.46
CA GLN A 852 39.81 -23.14 3.76
C GLN A 852 40.86 -22.15 4.30
N ASN A 853 40.51 -20.87 4.33
CA ASN A 853 41.41 -19.79 4.75
C ASN A 853 41.45 -19.60 6.28
N ARG A 854 41.64 -20.70 7.01
CA ARG A 854 41.94 -20.72 8.45
C ARG A 854 42.71 -22.00 8.78
N ALA A 855 43.49 -21.96 9.85
CA ALA A 855 44.13 -23.17 10.36
C ALA A 855 43.05 -24.24 10.68
N PRO A 856 43.28 -25.51 10.36
CA PRO A 856 42.41 -26.59 10.78
C PRO A 856 42.35 -26.64 12.31
N THR A 857 41.17 -26.90 12.87
CA THR A 857 41.10 -27.37 14.26
C THR A 857 41.79 -28.73 14.39
N ALA A 858 42.17 -29.16 15.59
CA ALA A 858 42.83 -30.46 15.80
C ALA A 858 42.03 -31.64 15.19
N GLN A 859 40.69 -31.57 15.29
CA GLN A 859 39.78 -32.56 14.70
C GLN A 859 39.74 -32.50 13.18
N GLU A 860 39.77 -31.30 12.59
CA GLU A 860 39.81 -31.11 11.15
C GLU A 860 41.17 -31.48 10.55
N GLY A 861 42.28 -31.26 11.28
CA GLY A 861 43.61 -31.66 10.84
C GLY A 861 43.71 -33.17 10.62
N GLY A 862 43.27 -33.95 11.62
CA GLY A 862 43.20 -35.41 11.47
C GLY A 862 42.23 -35.87 10.37
N SER A 863 41.16 -35.10 10.13
CA SER A 863 40.22 -35.39 9.04
C SER A 863 40.82 -35.06 7.66
N ALA A 864 41.50 -33.92 7.50
CA ALA A 864 42.15 -33.49 6.27
C ALA A 864 43.29 -34.44 5.87
N GLU A 865 44.11 -34.87 6.84
CA GLU A 865 45.14 -35.89 6.63
C GLU A 865 44.52 -37.22 6.17
N ARG A 866 43.43 -37.67 6.82
CA ARG A 866 42.71 -38.89 6.43
C ARG A 866 42.15 -38.83 5.00
N LEU A 867 41.77 -37.64 4.54
CA LEU A 867 41.26 -37.41 3.19
C LEU A 867 42.37 -37.22 2.14
N GLY A 868 43.64 -37.12 2.55
CA GLY A 868 44.74 -36.79 1.64
C GLY A 868 44.64 -35.38 1.05
N LEU A 869 44.00 -34.46 1.77
CA LEU A 869 43.81 -33.08 1.32
C LEU A 869 45.14 -32.32 1.38
N VAL A 870 45.53 -31.66 0.30
CA VAL A 870 46.70 -30.76 0.29
C VAL A 870 46.33 -29.49 1.04
N ASP A 871 46.74 -29.39 2.30
CA ASP A 871 46.52 -28.20 3.11
C ASP A 871 47.51 -27.09 2.74
N VAL A 872 46.97 -25.98 2.24
CA VAL A 872 47.71 -24.78 1.86
C VAL A 872 47.29 -23.53 2.64
N SER A 873 46.53 -23.72 3.72
CA SER A 873 45.95 -22.63 4.51
C SER A 873 47.01 -21.67 5.07
N ALA A 874 48.16 -22.19 5.53
CA ALA A 874 49.27 -21.39 6.06
C ALA A 874 49.91 -20.47 5.02
N GLN A 875 49.75 -20.75 3.73
CA GLN A 875 50.33 -19.98 2.63
C GLN A 875 49.35 -18.98 2.00
N LEU A 876 48.09 -18.93 2.46
CA LEU A 876 47.07 -17.99 1.99
C LEU A 876 47.02 -16.74 2.90
N ALA A 877 47.72 -15.67 2.51
CA ALA A 877 47.77 -14.45 3.32
C ALA A 877 46.60 -13.47 3.06
N ASN A 878 46.05 -13.45 1.84
CA ASN A 878 44.98 -12.54 1.42
C ASN A 878 44.22 -13.11 0.20
N PHE A 879 43.13 -12.46 -0.20
CA PHE A 879 42.33 -12.92 -1.33
C PHE A 879 43.06 -12.89 -2.69
N THR A 880 44.12 -12.08 -2.86
CA THR A 880 44.96 -12.13 -4.07
C THR A 880 45.77 -13.43 -4.13
N ASP A 881 46.25 -13.95 -3.00
CA ASP A 881 46.88 -15.28 -2.94
C ASP A 881 45.88 -16.39 -3.25
N THR A 882 44.67 -16.31 -2.67
CA THR A 882 43.58 -17.25 -2.95
C THR A 882 43.19 -17.22 -4.43
N ALA A 883 43.11 -16.04 -5.06
CA ALA A 883 42.80 -15.89 -6.47
C ALA A 883 43.87 -16.54 -7.37
N ALA A 884 45.15 -16.35 -7.03
CA ALA A 884 46.26 -16.95 -7.75
C ALA A 884 46.29 -18.49 -7.64
N LEU A 885 45.96 -19.03 -6.46
CA LEU A 885 45.78 -20.46 -6.25
C LEU A 885 44.60 -20.99 -7.06
N ILE A 886 43.42 -20.37 -6.96
CA ILE A 886 42.23 -20.72 -7.78
C ILE A 886 42.57 -20.69 -9.27
N GLY A 887 43.45 -19.78 -9.69
CA GLY A 887 43.99 -19.71 -11.03
C GLY A 887 44.74 -20.97 -11.50
N GLN A 888 45.19 -21.85 -10.61
CA GLN A 888 45.87 -23.10 -10.96
C GLN A 888 44.97 -24.34 -10.81
N LEU A 889 43.69 -24.16 -10.47
CA LEU A 889 42.74 -25.24 -10.26
C LEU A 889 41.87 -25.48 -11.49
N ASP A 890 41.48 -26.73 -11.70
CA ASP A 890 40.58 -27.16 -12.78
C ASP A 890 39.11 -26.99 -12.37
N LEU A 891 38.80 -27.15 -11.08
CA LEU A 891 37.48 -26.99 -10.49
C LEU A 891 37.59 -26.47 -9.05
N VAL A 892 36.62 -25.66 -8.63
CA VAL A 892 36.43 -25.28 -7.22
C VAL A 892 35.09 -25.83 -6.72
N VAL A 893 35.11 -26.60 -5.64
CA VAL A 893 33.92 -27.06 -4.91
C VAL A 893 33.84 -26.28 -3.61
N SER A 894 32.75 -25.53 -3.40
CA SER A 894 32.61 -24.65 -2.24
C SER A 894 31.19 -24.65 -1.71
N VAL A 895 30.99 -24.54 -0.41
CA VAL A 895 29.71 -24.06 0.14
C VAL A 895 29.53 -22.56 -0.19
N ASP A 896 28.36 -21.98 0.11
CA ASP A 896 28.08 -20.56 -0.11
C ASP A 896 29.02 -19.62 0.69
N THR A 897 30.16 -19.26 0.08
CA THR A 897 31.23 -18.46 0.68
C THR A 897 31.85 -17.48 -0.31
N ALA A 898 32.69 -16.58 0.20
CA ALA A 898 33.49 -15.67 -0.63
C ALA A 898 34.42 -16.40 -1.62
N VAL A 899 34.81 -17.65 -1.36
CA VAL A 899 35.62 -18.46 -2.28
C VAL A 899 34.83 -18.81 -3.54
N ALA A 900 33.55 -19.17 -3.39
CA ALA A 900 32.67 -19.45 -4.53
C ALA A 900 32.50 -18.19 -5.42
N HIS A 901 32.27 -17.03 -4.81
CA HIS A 901 32.18 -15.76 -5.51
C HIS A 901 33.49 -15.36 -6.19
N LEU A 902 34.64 -15.58 -5.54
CA LEU A 902 35.96 -15.30 -6.11
C LEU A 902 36.22 -16.17 -7.34
N ALA A 903 36.00 -17.48 -7.25
CA ALA A 903 36.18 -18.39 -8.39
C ALA A 903 35.28 -17.99 -9.57
N GLY A 904 34.01 -17.68 -9.31
CA GLY A 904 33.08 -17.21 -10.34
C GLY A 904 33.51 -15.88 -10.97
N ALA A 905 33.99 -14.92 -10.17
CA ALA A 905 34.46 -13.62 -10.66
C ALA A 905 35.75 -13.70 -11.50
N LEU A 906 36.54 -14.76 -11.30
CA LEU A 906 37.74 -15.10 -12.08
C LEU A 906 37.44 -15.96 -13.31
N ASN A 907 36.15 -16.23 -13.60
CA ASN A 907 35.69 -17.10 -14.68
C ASN A 907 36.27 -18.54 -14.58
N ARG A 908 36.29 -19.10 -13.37
CA ARG A 908 36.66 -20.49 -13.12
C ARG A 908 35.42 -21.37 -12.93
N SER A 909 35.53 -22.63 -13.33
CA SER A 909 34.52 -23.65 -13.05
C SER A 909 34.35 -23.81 -11.55
N VAL A 910 33.12 -23.66 -11.07
CA VAL A 910 32.83 -23.73 -9.63
C VAL A 910 31.52 -24.47 -9.38
N TRP A 911 31.54 -25.40 -8.43
CA TRP A 911 30.36 -26.12 -7.97
C TRP A 911 30.05 -25.67 -6.56
N THR A 912 28.87 -25.08 -6.38
CA THR A 912 28.46 -24.48 -5.11
C THR A 912 27.40 -25.31 -4.43
N LEU A 913 27.67 -25.71 -3.18
CA LEU A 913 26.75 -26.47 -2.34
C LEU A 913 25.92 -25.48 -1.51
N VAL A 914 24.60 -25.53 -1.70
CA VAL A 914 23.65 -24.53 -1.22
C VAL A 914 22.70 -25.15 -0.19
N ARG A 915 22.53 -24.45 0.93
CA ARG A 915 21.64 -24.88 2.03
C ARG A 915 20.16 -24.85 1.64
N TYR A 916 19.32 -25.52 2.43
CA TYR A 916 17.89 -25.69 2.14
C TYR A 916 17.13 -24.37 1.92
N ALA A 917 17.35 -23.36 2.78
CA ALA A 917 16.84 -22.01 2.57
C ALA A 917 17.96 -21.15 1.97
N PRO A 918 18.11 -21.07 0.64
CA PRO A 918 19.26 -20.40 0.05
C PRO A 918 19.26 -18.89 0.31
N ASP A 919 20.43 -18.27 0.20
CA ASP A 919 20.50 -16.81 -0.01
C ASP A 919 19.85 -16.47 -1.37
N TRP A 920 19.24 -15.27 -1.44
CA TRP A 920 18.50 -14.81 -2.62
C TRP A 920 19.34 -14.82 -3.91
N ARG A 921 20.66 -14.73 -3.81
CA ARG A 921 21.58 -14.77 -4.97
C ARG A 921 21.50 -16.06 -5.77
N TRP A 922 21.10 -17.15 -5.11
CA TRP A 922 21.03 -18.48 -5.71
C TRP A 922 19.64 -18.81 -6.23
N LEU A 923 18.59 -18.06 -5.88
CA LEU A 923 17.18 -18.38 -6.18
C LEU A 923 16.78 -19.78 -5.67
N LEU A 924 15.54 -20.21 -5.93
CA LEU A 924 15.00 -21.46 -5.38
C LEU A 924 15.20 -22.69 -6.27
N GLU A 925 14.97 -22.58 -7.59
CA GLU A 925 14.73 -23.75 -8.46
C GLU A 925 15.83 -24.03 -9.50
N ARG A 926 16.96 -23.32 -9.43
CA ARG A 926 17.99 -23.36 -10.48
C ARG A 926 19.20 -24.20 -10.09
N ASP A 927 19.77 -24.95 -11.03
CA ASP A 927 21.04 -25.66 -10.87
C ASP A 927 22.24 -24.87 -11.43
N ASP A 928 22.00 -23.66 -11.94
CA ASP A 928 23.00 -22.71 -12.43
C ASP A 928 22.98 -21.39 -11.64
N SER A 929 24.05 -20.60 -11.76
CA SER A 929 24.10 -19.25 -11.18
C SER A 929 23.71 -18.18 -12.20
N PRO A 930 22.76 -17.29 -11.87
CA PRO A 930 22.48 -16.13 -12.72
C PRO A 930 23.61 -15.08 -12.67
N TRP A 931 24.56 -15.22 -11.75
CA TRP A 931 25.67 -14.28 -11.55
C TRP A 931 26.97 -14.73 -12.19
N TYR A 932 27.17 -16.03 -12.37
CA TYR A 932 28.43 -16.64 -12.80
C TYR A 932 28.16 -17.77 -13.81
N PRO A 933 28.42 -17.56 -15.11
CA PRO A 933 28.13 -18.55 -16.14
C PRO A 933 28.82 -19.92 -15.94
N GLY A 934 30.02 -19.93 -15.33
CA GLY A 934 30.78 -21.16 -15.05
C GLY A 934 30.40 -21.87 -13.74
N MET A 935 29.32 -21.46 -13.07
CA MET A 935 28.91 -21.99 -11.76
C MET A 935 27.72 -22.93 -11.86
N ARG A 936 27.84 -24.09 -11.20
CA ARG A 936 26.77 -25.07 -11.00
C ARG A 936 26.40 -25.15 -9.52
N LEU A 937 25.11 -25.30 -9.21
CA LEU A 937 24.55 -25.33 -7.87
C LEU A 937 24.08 -26.75 -7.51
N PHE A 938 24.38 -27.19 -6.29
CA PHE A 938 23.90 -28.44 -5.70
C PHE A 938 23.16 -28.13 -4.40
N ARG A 939 21.92 -28.58 -4.26
CA ARG A 939 21.00 -28.04 -3.23
C ARG A 939 20.56 -29.10 -2.24
N GLN A 940 20.50 -28.70 -0.98
CA GLN A 940 19.80 -29.50 0.03
C GLN A 940 18.31 -29.61 -0.28
N ARG A 941 17.77 -30.82 -0.12
CA ARG A 941 16.32 -31.10 -0.21
C ARG A 941 15.59 -30.92 1.12
N GLU A 942 16.33 -31.05 2.22
CA GLU A 942 15.85 -30.84 3.58
C GLU A 942 16.96 -30.21 4.43
N PRO A 943 16.61 -29.45 5.50
CA PRO A 943 17.60 -28.87 6.41
C PRO A 943 18.55 -29.92 6.97
N GLY A 944 19.86 -29.72 6.77
CA GLY A 944 20.90 -30.62 7.27
C GLY A 944 21.20 -31.85 6.38
N GLY A 945 20.45 -32.06 5.30
CA GLY A 945 20.61 -33.18 4.35
C GLY A 945 21.86 -33.10 3.46
N TRP A 946 23.04 -32.83 4.01
CA TRP A 946 24.28 -32.63 3.24
C TRP A 946 24.82 -33.91 2.58
N ALA A 947 24.59 -35.08 3.18
CA ALA A 947 25.10 -36.34 2.64
C ALA A 947 24.58 -36.62 1.22
N GLU A 948 23.31 -36.31 0.95
CA GLU A 948 22.72 -36.46 -0.40
C GLU A 948 23.37 -35.51 -1.41
N VAL A 949 23.58 -34.25 -1.01
CA VAL A 949 24.22 -33.22 -1.84
C VAL A 949 25.63 -33.64 -2.21
N VAL A 950 26.42 -34.11 -1.23
CA VAL A 950 27.79 -34.57 -1.45
C VAL A 950 27.82 -35.81 -2.36
N ALA A 951 26.88 -36.75 -2.20
CA ALA A 951 26.77 -37.91 -3.08
C ALA A 951 26.42 -37.53 -4.53
N GLU A 952 25.56 -36.52 -4.73
CA GLU A 952 25.23 -36.00 -6.06
C GLU A 952 26.45 -35.35 -6.73
N VAL A 953 27.22 -34.57 -5.97
CA VAL A 953 28.48 -33.97 -6.41
C VAL A 953 29.48 -35.06 -6.81
N ASP A 954 29.70 -36.08 -5.97
CA ASP A 954 30.62 -37.20 -6.27
C ASP A 954 30.22 -37.94 -7.55
N LYS A 955 28.94 -38.30 -7.68
CA LYS A 955 28.40 -38.95 -8.89
C LYS A 955 28.64 -38.11 -10.14
N THR A 956 28.38 -36.81 -10.05
CA THR A 956 28.57 -35.88 -11.16
C THR A 956 30.03 -35.77 -11.55
N LEU A 957 30.93 -35.68 -10.56
CA LEU A 957 32.37 -35.59 -10.79
C LEU A 957 32.92 -36.84 -11.48
N ARG A 958 32.49 -38.03 -11.06
CA ARG A 958 32.88 -39.30 -11.71
C ARG A 958 32.47 -39.32 -13.18
N GLY A 959 31.25 -38.89 -13.50
CA GLY A 959 30.79 -38.81 -14.89
C GLY A 959 31.62 -37.85 -15.76
N VAL A 960 32.06 -36.72 -15.19
CA VAL A 960 32.99 -35.79 -15.86
C VAL A 960 34.35 -36.44 -16.08
N MET A 961 34.89 -37.14 -15.07
CA MET A 961 36.18 -37.82 -15.18
C MET A 961 36.16 -38.96 -16.18
N ASP A 962 35.12 -39.78 -16.19
CA ASP A 962 34.93 -40.86 -17.17
C ASP A 962 34.88 -40.30 -18.60
N SER A 963 34.27 -39.12 -18.78
CA SER A 963 34.22 -38.44 -20.08
C SER A 963 35.58 -37.89 -20.51
N LEU A 964 36.41 -37.42 -19.57
CA LEU A 964 37.76 -36.92 -19.84
C LEU A 964 38.76 -38.06 -20.11
N LEU A 965 38.58 -39.21 -19.48
CA LEU A 965 39.44 -40.39 -19.66
C LEU A 965 39.09 -41.22 -20.91
N ASN A 966 37.87 -41.07 -21.47
CA ASN A 966 37.39 -41.82 -22.63
C ASN A 966 37.35 -41.01 -23.94
N GLN A 967 37.95 -39.82 -24.02
CA GLN A 967 38.13 -39.13 -25.32
C GLN A 967 39.21 -39.88 -26.13
N PRO A 968 38.96 -40.28 -27.40
CA PRO A 968 40.01 -40.80 -28.26
C PRO A 968 41.05 -39.69 -28.51
N GLU A 969 42.33 -40.03 -28.34
CA GLU A 969 43.49 -39.15 -28.60
C GLU A 969 43.47 -38.48 -29.97
#